data_AF-A2BKV9-F1
#
_entry.id   AF-A2BKV9-F1
#
_cell.length_a   1.000
_cell.length_b   1.000
_cell.length_c   1.000
_cell.angle_alpha   90.00
_cell.angle_beta   90.00
_cell.angle_gamma   90.00
#
_symmetry.space_group_name_H-M   'P 1'
#
loop_
_entity.id
_entity.type
_entity.pdbx_description
1 polymer ?
#
loop_
_entity_poly.entity_id
_entity_poly.type
_entity_poly.pdbx_seq_one_letter_code
_entity_poly.pdbx_strand_id
1 'polypeptide(L)'
;MAGRAKLIAAFVALAVSLAYFASPDTVTSMIIDAARTVYELVQGLTGGGEAPAAQPSTAQPLQAPSSATVPPGTQEPSSEFTVRVEELKKLLEQLQLVPLVSEEASRLLSQLDSLVSAVESGTATPDEALERLGELEDASRLLASRVEEYVGEAVTKAEQVAEEARSLVAGNETMARVLEQVLSVLEEAVRTAREALAAGRHAEAYTAARQALEVAGMLEESLPLYQMALQLLSKAEQLASEARRVSSAALNASTWDALAAAEEAAAAAVEARARLLEALGSFPPNATLVEEAAGLLESASARLSEAEAMLSAEAPAVGEAVGTLERMLKQAKSRLAEAFRAVELVGDKGVKQYLEARLETIRQALSILEDYVARAEQLPPQQLAAAIHAAAAVAGDVEQVKLLATSWAAVLQTVKPRLYVNPANGWLVADVPGTIDAIAFYRANSPEPVLVVRAFNVEDTVAEIDPVMAQFSPLHSRLAVGLSELAGRLKPGRYLVVVAATDPATGELVEAYRGEIVVENEGSVTIARQLEGNPVFSPCSNVSPYRTAILCGYTPSTLAIISLEVYGAYKPTSSAEAAWRVLEWVGRSFTYDTSKAETVPTRIYTPLEMLSTRHGICSDYAVFTAAALLAGGVERAQVVVMPATNHAVAAVEAEGTLLLLDQHLPPIEPGDYVEYVAPKLKENPTVTVYNVEMQGGQTGIPVVTAWFDTRLSTLDTYPEDRLPDEVFTDAAERAAARLGMELNPVLKTVIEQGLAYHVKIVYGLWLGTVTSKPVPVTVYYTPILRSYWEEYITSILAETVEQGYPEAVEGQGSMAALHKIVVVGDGSGDAFYVYAVPLVGLRIDYSVKDGKAVLQVKPSGDISLLVYDAETKQPAAGVVRPGYMYTTIPYIEADEWTCTPAGCTIVFSLKELAQHLQPGRSYTLTVWINKHLVYAIPLQS
;
A
#
# COMPACT_ATOMS: atom_id res chain seq x y z
N MET A 1 -0.39 -17.18 -31.60
CA MET A 1 -1.41 -16.44 -32.40
C MET A 1 -2.76 -16.32 -31.68
N ALA A 2 -3.33 -17.40 -31.13
CA ALA A 2 -4.60 -17.33 -30.40
C ALA A 2 -4.60 -16.40 -29.16
N GLY A 3 -3.50 -16.34 -28.39
CA GLY A 3 -3.36 -15.37 -27.28
C GLY A 3 -3.28 -13.90 -27.72
N ARG A 4 -2.83 -13.64 -28.95
CA ARG A 4 -2.67 -12.28 -29.49
C ARG A 4 -3.98 -11.73 -30.07
N ALA A 5 -4.82 -12.59 -30.64
CA ALA A 5 -6.18 -12.24 -31.04
C ALA A 5 -7.08 -11.91 -29.82
N LYS A 6 -6.85 -12.60 -28.69
CA LYS A 6 -7.52 -12.31 -27.40
C LYS A 6 -7.12 -10.93 -26.84
N LEU A 7 -5.87 -10.51 -27.00
CA LEU A 7 -5.39 -9.20 -26.55
C LEU A 7 -6.03 -8.05 -27.35
N ILE A 8 -6.11 -8.20 -28.68
CA ILE A 8 -6.77 -7.21 -29.56
C ILE A 8 -8.28 -7.13 -29.26
N ALA A 9 -8.94 -8.26 -29.04
CA ALA A 9 -10.35 -8.29 -28.66
C ALA A 9 -10.61 -7.68 -27.27
N ALA A 10 -9.70 -7.90 -26.30
CA ALA A 10 -9.77 -7.29 -24.98
C ALA A 10 -9.56 -5.76 -25.03
N PHE A 11 -8.66 -5.29 -25.90
CA PHE A 11 -8.39 -3.86 -26.07
C PHE A 11 -9.54 -3.12 -26.74
N VAL A 12 -10.19 -3.73 -27.73
CA VAL A 12 -11.41 -3.20 -28.36
C VAL A 12 -12.59 -3.21 -27.38
N ALA A 13 -12.74 -4.27 -26.58
CA ALA A 13 -13.77 -4.32 -25.54
C ALA A 13 -13.56 -3.25 -24.46
N LEU A 14 -12.31 -3.01 -24.04
CA LEU A 14 -11.96 -1.97 -23.08
C LEU A 14 -12.25 -0.56 -23.61
N ALA A 15 -11.94 -0.28 -24.88
CA ALA A 15 -12.25 1.00 -25.51
C ALA A 15 -13.77 1.27 -25.62
N VAL A 16 -14.57 0.22 -25.86
CA VAL A 16 -16.04 0.30 -25.88
C VAL A 16 -16.62 0.49 -24.47
N SER A 17 -16.04 -0.15 -23.45
CA SER A 17 -16.44 0.05 -22.04
C SER A 17 -16.09 1.43 -21.50
N LEU A 18 -14.95 2.01 -21.92
CA LEU A 18 -14.54 3.36 -21.54
C LEU A 18 -15.39 4.45 -22.22
N ALA A 19 -15.94 4.18 -23.40
CA ALA A 19 -16.90 5.06 -24.08
C ALA A 19 -18.22 5.26 -23.32
N TYR A 20 -18.50 4.42 -22.31
CA TYR A 20 -19.70 4.49 -21.46
C TYR A 20 -19.58 5.54 -20.33
N PHE A 21 -18.38 6.03 -20.03
CA PHE A 21 -18.10 6.91 -18.88
C PHE A 21 -17.39 8.23 -19.24
N ALA A 22 -17.10 8.48 -20.52
CA ALA A 22 -16.31 9.63 -20.97
C ALA A 22 -17.13 10.68 -21.72
N SER A 23 -16.63 11.92 -21.76
CA SER A 23 -17.22 13.00 -22.58
C SER A 23 -17.06 12.71 -24.09
N PRO A 24 -17.95 13.21 -24.97
CA PRO A 24 -17.97 12.87 -26.40
C PRO A 24 -16.67 13.14 -27.17
N ASP A 25 -15.91 14.18 -26.77
CA ASP A 25 -14.64 14.54 -27.41
C ASP A 25 -13.52 13.52 -27.09
N THR A 26 -13.58 12.92 -25.90
CA THR A 26 -12.63 11.91 -25.42
C THR A 26 -12.77 10.61 -26.22
N VAL A 27 -14.01 10.20 -26.48
CA VAL A 27 -14.35 8.96 -27.21
C VAL A 27 -13.83 8.98 -28.64
N THR A 28 -13.87 10.14 -29.31
CA THR A 28 -13.42 10.28 -30.70
C THR A 28 -11.90 10.16 -30.83
N SER A 29 -11.14 10.70 -29.86
CA SER A 29 -9.66 10.61 -29.87
C SER A 29 -9.15 9.18 -29.60
N MET A 30 -9.79 8.47 -28.66
CA MET A 30 -9.39 7.11 -28.28
C MET A 30 -9.56 6.09 -29.42
N ILE A 31 -10.59 6.26 -30.25
CA ILE A 31 -10.84 5.38 -31.41
C ILE A 31 -9.74 5.55 -32.48
N ILE A 32 -9.25 6.77 -32.68
CA ILE A 32 -8.20 7.08 -33.67
C ILE A 32 -6.84 6.54 -33.21
N ASP A 33 -6.54 6.61 -31.92
CA ASP A 33 -5.28 6.10 -31.34
C ASP A 33 -5.23 4.57 -31.30
N ALA A 34 -6.36 3.92 -30.99
CA ALA A 34 -6.45 2.45 -31.02
C ALA A 34 -6.20 1.87 -32.43
N ALA A 35 -6.67 2.55 -33.49
CA ALA A 35 -6.44 2.11 -34.88
C ALA A 35 -4.96 2.22 -35.31
N ARG A 36 -4.22 3.20 -34.77
CA ARG A 36 -2.81 3.45 -35.07
C ARG A 36 -1.89 2.43 -34.41
N THR A 37 -2.14 2.12 -33.13
CA THR A 37 -1.36 1.15 -32.35
C THR A 37 -1.47 -0.26 -32.92
N VAL A 38 -2.64 -0.63 -33.46
CA VAL A 38 -2.85 -1.94 -34.12
C VAL A 38 -2.01 -2.07 -35.41
N TYR A 39 -1.77 -0.96 -36.13
CA TYR A 39 -0.97 -0.96 -37.36
C TYR A 39 0.53 -1.19 -37.10
N GLU A 40 1.05 -0.61 -36.02
CA GLU A 40 2.47 -0.69 -35.65
C GLU A 40 2.83 -2.05 -35.03
N LEU A 41 1.91 -2.67 -34.28
CA LEU A 41 2.11 -3.98 -33.66
C LEU A 41 2.26 -5.13 -34.67
N VAL A 42 1.72 -4.96 -35.88
CA VAL A 42 1.78 -5.97 -36.96
C VAL A 42 3.19 -6.06 -37.58
N GLN A 43 4.02 -5.01 -37.45
CA GLN A 43 5.33 -4.91 -38.09
C GLN A 43 6.47 -5.60 -37.29
N GLY A 44 6.32 -5.83 -35.98
CA GLY A 44 7.42 -6.23 -35.09
C GLY A 44 7.64 -7.73 -34.84
N LEU A 45 6.92 -8.63 -35.52
CA LEU A 45 6.73 -10.01 -35.03
C LEU A 45 7.60 -11.12 -35.69
N THR A 46 8.83 -10.84 -36.14
CA THR A 46 9.77 -11.87 -36.62
C THR A 46 11.07 -11.93 -35.82
N GLY A 47 11.17 -12.83 -34.84
CA GLY A 47 12.43 -13.21 -34.19
C GLY A 47 12.21 -13.99 -32.89
N GLY A 48 12.77 -15.20 -32.78
CA GLY A 48 12.67 -16.06 -31.60
C GLY A 48 14.00 -16.71 -31.23
N GLY A 49 14.08 -17.31 -30.03
CA GLY A 49 15.22 -18.11 -29.58
C GLY A 49 15.02 -18.68 -28.16
N GLU A 50 15.34 -19.97 -28.02
CA GLU A 50 15.02 -20.90 -26.91
C GLU A 50 16.03 -20.91 -25.75
N ALA A 51 15.62 -21.53 -24.63
CA ALA A 51 16.43 -21.88 -23.45
C ALA A 51 16.69 -23.41 -23.36
N PRO A 52 17.68 -23.85 -22.56
CA PRO A 52 17.54 -25.15 -21.88
C PRO A 52 18.04 -25.19 -20.42
N ALA A 53 17.52 -26.21 -19.71
CA ALA A 53 17.69 -26.55 -18.30
C ALA A 53 18.77 -27.62 -18.03
N ALA A 54 19.17 -27.83 -16.76
CA ALA A 54 19.63 -29.13 -16.22
C ALA A 54 19.69 -29.18 -14.67
N GLN A 55 19.72 -30.41 -14.14
CA GLN A 55 19.31 -30.97 -12.83
C GLN A 55 20.45 -31.22 -11.78
N PRO A 56 20.13 -31.71 -10.54
CA PRO A 56 20.95 -31.58 -9.32
C PRO A 56 21.70 -32.85 -8.86
N SER A 57 22.51 -32.75 -7.78
CA SER A 57 23.29 -33.84 -7.15
C SER A 57 23.35 -33.76 -5.61
N THR A 58 23.40 -34.93 -4.98
CA THR A 58 23.26 -35.30 -3.55
C THR A 58 24.60 -35.45 -2.79
N ALA A 59 24.59 -35.42 -1.43
CA ALA A 59 25.29 -36.36 -0.51
C ALA A 59 25.21 -35.97 1.01
N GLN A 60 25.39 -36.99 1.88
CA GLN A 60 25.13 -37.11 3.34
C GLN A 60 26.39 -36.95 4.27
N PRO A 61 26.27 -37.02 5.62
CA PRO A 61 27.13 -36.31 6.61
C PRO A 61 28.19 -37.16 7.36
N LEU A 62 29.05 -36.48 8.16
CA LEU A 62 30.17 -37.04 8.95
C LEU A 62 30.05 -36.81 10.47
N GLN A 63 30.69 -37.71 11.23
CA GLN A 63 30.61 -37.98 12.68
C GLN A 63 31.51 -37.10 13.58
N ALA A 64 31.19 -37.09 14.88
CA ALA A 64 31.84 -36.39 16.00
C ALA A 64 33.06 -37.13 16.61
N PRO A 65 33.93 -36.44 17.40
CA PRO A 65 34.96 -37.09 18.22
C PRO A 65 34.82 -36.90 19.76
N SER A 66 35.57 -37.75 20.46
CA SER A 66 35.50 -38.17 21.86
C SER A 66 36.26 -37.32 22.89
N SER A 67 35.89 -37.54 24.16
CA SER A 67 36.40 -36.97 25.42
C SER A 67 37.72 -37.57 25.95
N ALA A 68 38.35 -36.87 26.91
CA ALA A 68 39.51 -37.31 27.69
C ALA A 68 39.34 -37.01 29.20
N THR A 69 39.88 -37.90 30.04
CA THR A 69 39.74 -38.01 31.50
C THR A 69 40.97 -37.53 32.30
N VAL A 70 40.77 -37.10 33.55
CA VAL A 70 41.79 -36.71 34.56
C VAL A 70 41.35 -37.23 35.96
N PRO A 71 42.27 -37.56 36.91
CA PRO A 71 42.06 -38.52 38.00
C PRO A 71 41.70 -37.91 39.38
N PRO A 72 41.33 -38.74 40.39
CA PRO A 72 40.55 -38.31 41.55
C PRO A 72 41.36 -38.18 42.85
N GLY A 73 40.81 -37.42 43.81
CA GLY A 73 41.23 -37.49 45.21
C GLY A 73 40.56 -36.47 46.13
N THR A 74 39.36 -36.81 46.65
CA THR A 74 38.83 -36.64 48.03
C THR A 74 37.32 -36.90 47.98
N GLN A 75 36.81 -37.91 48.71
CA GLN A 75 35.38 -38.28 48.69
C GLN A 75 34.54 -37.30 49.54
N GLU A 76 34.29 -36.12 48.96
CA GLU A 76 32.96 -35.51 48.97
C GLU A 76 31.98 -36.49 48.27
N PRO A 77 30.64 -36.38 48.42
CA PRO A 77 29.73 -37.04 47.47
C PRO A 77 30.32 -36.82 46.08
N SER A 78 30.57 -37.91 45.33
CA SER A 78 31.39 -37.82 44.11
C SER A 78 30.89 -36.63 43.31
N SER A 79 31.79 -35.79 42.79
CA SER A 79 31.40 -34.64 41.96
C SER A 79 30.36 -35.03 40.89
N GLU A 80 30.40 -36.29 40.48
CA GLU A 80 29.40 -36.97 39.67
C GLU A 80 27.97 -37.01 40.25
N PHE A 81 27.75 -37.40 41.52
CA PHE A 81 26.41 -37.42 42.12
C PHE A 81 25.77 -36.03 42.15
N THR A 82 26.51 -35.01 42.59
CA THR A 82 26.02 -33.63 42.66
C THR A 82 25.69 -33.07 41.27
N VAL A 83 26.57 -33.30 40.28
CA VAL A 83 26.33 -32.87 38.90
C VAL A 83 25.08 -33.54 38.32
N ARG A 84 24.94 -34.86 38.49
CA ARG A 84 23.79 -35.61 37.98
C ARG A 84 22.47 -35.23 38.64
N VAL A 85 22.47 -34.94 39.94
CA VAL A 85 21.28 -34.44 40.66
C VAL A 85 20.84 -33.09 40.10
N GLU A 86 21.77 -32.16 39.86
CA GLU A 86 21.45 -30.83 39.32
C GLU A 86 20.94 -30.90 37.87
N GLU A 87 21.55 -31.74 37.03
CA GLU A 87 21.11 -32.01 35.67
C GLU A 87 19.69 -32.62 35.63
N LEU A 88 19.44 -33.64 36.46
CA LEU A 88 18.14 -34.29 36.55
C LEU A 88 17.07 -33.35 37.10
N LYS A 89 17.40 -32.54 38.12
CA LYS A 89 16.48 -31.55 38.69
C LYS A 89 16.06 -30.53 37.63
N LYS A 90 17.01 -29.98 36.89
CA LYS A 90 16.74 -29.04 35.79
C LYS A 90 15.82 -29.64 34.72
N LEU A 91 16.04 -30.91 34.35
CA LEU A 91 15.17 -31.61 33.40
C LEU A 91 13.75 -31.79 33.96
N LEU A 92 13.62 -32.25 35.20
CA LEU A 92 12.33 -32.48 35.85
C LEU A 92 11.55 -31.18 36.07
N GLU A 93 12.21 -30.07 36.39
CA GLU A 93 11.60 -28.75 36.46
C GLU A 93 11.05 -28.28 35.10
N GLN A 94 11.76 -28.56 34.01
CA GLN A 94 11.24 -28.28 32.67
C GLN A 94 10.04 -29.17 32.31
N LEU A 95 10.11 -30.47 32.62
CA LEU A 95 9.02 -31.41 32.35
C LEU A 95 7.78 -31.12 33.22
N GLN A 96 7.96 -30.58 34.42
CA GLN A 96 6.86 -30.16 35.30
C GLN A 96 5.98 -29.08 34.67
N LEU A 97 6.54 -28.24 33.79
CA LEU A 97 5.80 -27.20 33.06
C LEU A 97 4.99 -27.75 31.89
N VAL A 98 5.17 -29.01 31.51
CA VAL A 98 4.46 -29.65 30.40
C VAL A 98 3.20 -30.34 30.92
N PRO A 99 1.98 -29.87 30.57
CA PRO A 99 0.73 -30.47 31.07
C PRO A 99 0.59 -31.97 30.83
N LEU A 100 1.22 -32.51 29.78
CA LEU A 100 1.18 -33.93 29.43
C LEU A 100 1.88 -34.84 30.46
N VAL A 101 2.89 -34.33 31.17
CA VAL A 101 3.75 -35.11 32.09
C VAL A 101 3.97 -34.41 33.45
N SER A 102 3.23 -33.33 33.72
CA SER A 102 3.48 -32.45 34.87
C SER A 102 3.32 -33.15 36.23
N GLU A 103 2.34 -34.06 36.33
CA GLU A 103 2.05 -34.79 37.57
C GLU A 103 3.16 -35.81 37.88
N GLU A 104 3.56 -36.61 36.90
CA GLU A 104 4.64 -37.58 37.04
C GLU A 104 6.00 -36.91 37.26
N ALA A 105 6.28 -35.80 36.57
CA ALA A 105 7.50 -35.01 36.78
C ALA A 105 7.57 -34.45 38.21
N SER A 106 6.46 -33.93 38.74
CA SER A 106 6.36 -33.46 40.14
C SER A 106 6.63 -34.59 41.15
N ARG A 107 6.12 -35.80 40.86
CA ARG A 107 6.37 -36.99 41.69
C ARG A 107 7.85 -37.38 41.68
N LEU A 108 8.50 -37.39 40.51
CA LEU A 108 9.93 -37.68 40.39
C LEU A 108 10.79 -36.62 41.08
N LEU A 109 10.42 -35.34 40.99
CA LEU A 109 11.11 -34.24 41.69
C LEU A 109 11.08 -34.45 43.21
N SER A 110 9.92 -34.83 43.76
CA SER A 110 9.77 -35.15 45.20
C SER A 110 10.59 -36.38 45.62
N GLN A 111 10.70 -37.39 44.75
CA GLN A 111 11.56 -38.56 44.99
C GLN A 111 13.05 -38.19 44.96
N LEU A 112 13.46 -37.30 44.05
CA LEU A 112 14.82 -36.76 43.98
C LEU A 112 15.18 -35.98 45.24
N ASP A 113 14.30 -35.09 45.71
CA ASP A 113 14.51 -34.33 46.97
C ASP A 113 14.63 -35.27 48.19
N SER A 114 13.85 -36.35 48.20
CA SER A 114 13.92 -37.38 49.24
C SER A 114 15.24 -38.16 49.20
N LEU A 115 15.77 -38.43 48.00
CA LEU A 115 17.05 -39.11 47.79
C LEU A 115 18.22 -38.22 48.25
N VAL A 116 18.21 -36.94 47.87
CA VAL A 116 19.21 -35.94 48.32
C VAL A 116 19.23 -35.86 49.85
N SER A 117 18.05 -35.76 50.48
CA SER A 117 17.92 -35.74 51.94
C SER A 117 18.44 -37.02 52.61
N ALA A 118 18.29 -38.18 51.97
CA ALA A 118 18.80 -39.46 52.48
C ALA A 118 20.33 -39.55 52.42
N VAL A 119 20.96 -39.01 51.37
CA VAL A 119 22.42 -38.91 51.25
C VAL A 119 22.99 -37.93 52.26
N GLU A 120 22.39 -36.74 52.40
CA GLU A 120 22.84 -35.72 53.37
C GLU A 120 22.74 -36.18 54.82
N SER A 121 21.72 -36.99 55.15
CA SER A 121 21.53 -37.58 56.49
C SER A 121 22.37 -38.84 56.74
N GLY A 122 23.10 -39.34 55.72
CA GLY A 122 23.87 -40.58 55.81
C GLY A 122 23.02 -41.85 55.92
N THR A 123 21.74 -41.78 55.54
CA THR A 123 20.80 -42.92 55.60
C THR A 123 20.78 -43.77 54.33
N ALA A 124 21.38 -43.27 53.23
CA ALA A 124 21.67 -44.02 52.01
C ALA A 124 23.18 -44.05 51.76
N THR A 125 23.73 -45.19 51.37
CA THR A 125 25.14 -45.28 50.94
C THR A 125 25.33 -44.65 49.55
N PRO A 126 26.55 -44.21 49.18
CA PRO A 126 26.82 -43.64 47.85
C PRO A 126 26.41 -44.56 46.70
N ASP A 127 26.62 -45.87 46.84
CA ASP A 127 26.27 -46.85 45.81
C ASP A 127 24.76 -47.01 45.67
N GLU A 128 24.01 -47.10 46.78
CA GLU A 128 22.54 -47.12 46.78
C GLU A 128 21.94 -45.82 46.22
N ALA A 129 22.60 -44.69 46.49
CA ALA A 129 22.17 -43.39 45.98
C ALA A 129 22.37 -43.26 44.46
N LEU A 130 23.49 -43.75 43.94
CA LEU A 130 23.76 -43.78 42.50
C LEU A 130 22.82 -44.75 41.75
N GLU A 131 22.48 -45.90 42.36
CA GLU A 131 21.51 -46.84 41.79
C GLU A 131 20.11 -46.20 41.67
N ARG A 132 19.60 -45.62 42.77
CA ARG A 132 18.30 -44.93 42.76
C ARG A 132 18.28 -43.69 41.87
N LEU A 133 19.39 -42.96 41.77
CA LEU A 133 19.51 -41.85 40.84
C LEU A 133 19.41 -42.32 39.39
N GLY A 134 20.02 -43.47 39.06
CA GLY A 134 19.87 -44.11 37.75
C GLY A 134 18.42 -44.47 37.43
N GLU A 135 17.66 -44.99 38.39
CA GLU A 135 16.22 -45.28 38.21
C GLU A 135 15.40 -44.01 37.93
N LEU A 136 15.70 -42.91 38.63
CA LEU A 136 15.03 -41.62 38.41
C LEU A 136 15.40 -40.99 37.05
N GLU A 137 16.65 -41.13 36.63
CA GLU A 137 17.10 -40.71 35.30
C GLU A 137 16.40 -41.50 34.19
N ASP A 138 16.28 -42.83 34.32
CA ASP A 138 15.54 -43.66 33.38
C ASP A 138 14.06 -43.27 33.30
N ALA A 139 13.43 -43.01 34.45
CA ALA A 139 12.05 -42.53 34.50
C ALA A 139 11.89 -41.14 33.85
N SER A 140 12.83 -40.21 34.08
CA SER A 140 12.81 -38.88 33.47
C SER A 140 13.01 -38.92 31.95
N ARG A 141 13.88 -39.81 31.46
CA ARG A 141 14.09 -40.05 30.03
C ARG A 141 12.83 -40.59 29.35
N LEU A 142 12.07 -41.43 30.05
CA LEU A 142 10.77 -41.90 29.56
C LEU A 142 9.75 -40.76 29.46
N LEU A 143 9.70 -39.85 30.44
CA LEU A 143 8.82 -38.67 30.38
C LEU A 143 9.24 -37.72 29.26
N ALA A 144 10.53 -37.44 29.11
CA ALA A 144 11.06 -36.65 28.00
C ALA A 144 10.64 -37.25 26.66
N SER A 145 10.89 -38.56 26.46
CA SER A 145 10.52 -39.29 25.24
C SER A 145 9.02 -39.16 24.89
N ARG A 146 8.11 -39.15 25.88
CA ARG A 146 6.67 -38.91 25.63
C ARG A 146 6.39 -37.50 25.11
N VAL A 147 7.12 -36.50 25.59
CA VAL A 147 7.02 -35.13 25.08
C VAL A 147 7.58 -35.04 23.67
N GLU A 148 8.72 -35.69 23.38
CA GLU A 148 9.30 -35.72 22.03
C GLU A 148 8.37 -36.39 21.02
N GLU A 149 7.73 -37.51 21.41
CA GLU A 149 6.72 -38.22 20.61
C GLU A 149 5.54 -37.29 20.26
N TYR A 150 4.95 -36.64 21.27
CA TYR A 150 3.87 -35.68 21.06
C TYR A 150 4.26 -34.52 20.13
N VAL A 151 5.44 -33.92 20.36
CA VAL A 151 5.95 -32.82 19.52
C VAL A 151 6.15 -33.31 18.09
N GLY A 152 6.71 -34.51 17.90
CA GLY A 152 6.91 -35.12 16.59
C GLY A 152 5.60 -35.36 15.83
N GLU A 153 4.57 -35.91 16.50
CA GLU A 153 3.25 -36.12 15.91
C GLU A 153 2.57 -34.79 15.54
N ALA A 154 2.60 -33.80 16.43
CA ALA A 154 2.00 -32.49 16.21
C ALA A 154 2.67 -31.74 15.05
N VAL A 155 4.00 -31.74 14.98
CA VAL A 155 4.77 -31.14 13.88
C VAL A 155 4.45 -31.84 12.56
N THR A 156 4.41 -33.17 12.53
CA THR A 156 4.10 -33.94 11.31
C THR A 156 2.69 -33.60 10.79
N LYS A 157 1.71 -33.52 11.70
CA LYS A 157 0.33 -33.14 11.33
C LYS A 157 0.25 -31.71 10.82
N ALA A 158 0.93 -30.77 11.48
CA ALA A 158 1.00 -29.37 11.05
C ALA A 158 1.61 -29.22 9.65
N GLU A 159 2.71 -29.91 9.36
CA GLU A 159 3.35 -29.87 8.04
C GLU A 159 2.47 -30.49 6.94
N GLN A 160 1.74 -31.56 7.25
CA GLN A 160 0.78 -32.16 6.31
C GLN A 160 -0.32 -31.16 5.94
N VAL A 161 -0.90 -30.45 6.91
CA VAL A 161 -1.93 -29.43 6.67
C VAL A 161 -1.35 -28.24 5.91
N ALA A 162 -0.13 -27.81 6.23
CA ALA A 162 0.55 -26.73 5.52
C ALA A 162 0.76 -27.08 4.04
N GLU A 163 1.15 -28.32 3.73
CA GLU A 163 1.33 -28.78 2.35
C GLU A 163 0.01 -28.87 1.59
N GLU A 164 -1.06 -29.35 2.22
CA GLU A 164 -2.39 -29.37 1.63
C GLU A 164 -2.88 -27.94 1.31
N ALA A 165 -2.69 -27.00 2.24
CA ALA A 165 -3.02 -25.59 2.03
C ALA A 165 -2.19 -24.97 0.89
N ARG A 166 -0.87 -25.22 0.84
CA ARG A 166 0.00 -24.77 -0.26
C ARG A 166 -0.47 -25.28 -1.62
N SER A 167 -0.89 -26.55 -1.69
CA SER A 167 -1.36 -27.15 -2.94
C SER A 167 -2.62 -26.46 -3.50
N LEU A 168 -3.46 -25.89 -2.64
CA LEU A 168 -4.65 -25.15 -3.04
C LEU A 168 -4.34 -23.71 -3.48
N VAL A 169 -3.30 -23.11 -2.90
CA VAL A 169 -2.85 -21.75 -3.22
C VAL A 169 -2.17 -21.68 -4.59
N ALA A 170 -1.57 -22.78 -5.05
CA ALA A 170 -0.85 -22.88 -6.31
C ALA A 170 -1.77 -22.57 -7.52
N GLY A 171 -1.87 -21.29 -7.89
CA GLY A 171 -2.68 -20.78 -9.01
C GLY A 171 -3.71 -19.71 -8.65
N ASN A 172 -3.81 -19.24 -7.40
CA ASN A 172 -4.72 -18.15 -7.02
C ASN A 172 -4.06 -17.11 -6.10
N GLU A 173 -3.66 -15.96 -6.67
CA GLU A 173 -2.95 -14.87 -5.97
C GLU A 173 -3.74 -14.24 -4.81
N THR A 174 -5.06 -14.22 -4.87
CA THR A 174 -5.89 -13.66 -3.79
C THR A 174 -5.88 -14.58 -2.58
N MET A 175 -5.97 -15.89 -2.81
CA MET A 175 -5.92 -16.89 -1.75
C MET A 175 -4.50 -17.07 -1.19
N ALA A 176 -3.49 -16.88 -2.04
CA ALA A 176 -2.08 -16.88 -1.64
C ALA A 176 -1.84 -15.89 -0.50
N ARG A 177 -2.30 -14.65 -0.65
CA ARG A 177 -2.08 -13.62 0.37
C ARG A 177 -2.70 -13.95 1.73
N VAL A 178 -3.92 -14.48 1.75
CA VAL A 178 -4.62 -14.81 3.01
C VAL A 178 -4.01 -16.05 3.67
N LEU A 179 -3.74 -17.10 2.89
CA LEU A 179 -3.18 -18.34 3.43
C LEU A 179 -1.69 -18.25 3.74
N GLU A 180 -0.90 -17.43 3.04
CA GLU A 180 0.52 -17.20 3.33
C GLU A 180 0.72 -16.65 4.74
N GLN A 181 -0.14 -15.73 5.20
CA GLN A 181 -0.05 -15.19 6.56
C GLN A 181 -0.34 -16.25 7.64
N VAL A 182 -1.30 -17.16 7.38
CA VAL A 182 -1.60 -18.26 8.31
C VAL A 182 -0.51 -19.33 8.26
N LEU A 183 -0.02 -19.64 7.07
CA LEU A 183 1.09 -20.58 6.84
C LEU A 183 2.38 -20.08 7.51
N SER A 184 2.68 -18.78 7.46
CA SER A 184 3.88 -18.24 8.11
C SER A 184 3.83 -18.42 9.64
N VAL A 185 2.65 -18.23 10.25
CA VAL A 185 2.46 -18.47 11.70
C VAL A 185 2.61 -19.96 12.04
N LEU A 186 2.07 -20.85 11.21
CA LEU A 186 2.18 -22.29 11.37
C LEU A 186 3.64 -22.77 11.24
N GLU A 187 4.34 -22.31 10.21
CA GLU A 187 5.74 -22.64 9.94
C GLU A 187 6.67 -22.14 11.04
N GLU A 188 6.43 -20.94 11.56
CA GLU A 188 7.19 -20.38 12.66
C GLU A 188 7.01 -21.19 13.96
N ALA A 189 5.78 -21.62 14.24
CA ALA A 189 5.50 -22.49 15.38
C ALA A 189 6.18 -23.87 15.23
N VAL A 190 6.14 -24.46 14.03
CA VAL A 190 6.84 -25.71 13.71
C VAL A 190 8.36 -25.57 13.86
N ARG A 191 8.93 -24.48 13.34
CA ARG A 191 10.36 -24.16 13.46
C ARG A 191 10.77 -24.02 14.92
N THR A 192 10.02 -23.24 15.69
CA THR A 192 10.25 -23.03 17.13
C THR A 192 10.19 -24.35 17.90
N ALA A 193 9.21 -25.22 17.60
CA ALA A 193 9.09 -26.53 18.25
C ALA A 193 10.33 -27.41 18.01
N ARG A 194 10.85 -27.43 16.77
CA ARG A 194 12.06 -28.19 16.40
C ARG A 194 13.32 -27.64 17.07
N GLU A 195 13.51 -26.32 17.03
CA GLU A 195 14.68 -25.67 17.63
C GLU A 195 14.71 -25.85 19.15
N ALA A 196 13.56 -25.70 19.81
CA ALA A 196 13.42 -25.94 21.25
C ALA A 196 13.69 -27.40 21.62
N LEU A 197 13.16 -28.35 20.83
CA LEU A 197 13.38 -29.78 21.05
C LEU A 197 14.86 -30.16 20.86
N ALA A 198 15.51 -29.68 19.79
CA ALA A 198 16.93 -29.91 19.54
C ALA A 198 17.85 -29.34 20.63
N ALA A 199 17.40 -28.30 21.33
CA ALA A 199 18.10 -27.70 22.46
C ALA A 199 17.73 -28.31 23.84
N GLY A 200 16.91 -29.37 23.87
CA GLY A 200 16.45 -30.01 25.10
C GLY A 200 15.47 -29.16 25.94
N ARG A 201 14.84 -28.14 25.34
CA ARG A 201 13.86 -27.25 26.01
C ARG A 201 12.44 -27.79 25.86
N HIS A 202 12.12 -28.88 26.56
CA HIS A 202 10.88 -29.64 26.36
C HIS A 202 9.58 -28.83 26.58
N ALA A 203 9.54 -27.90 27.54
CA ALA A 203 8.36 -27.07 27.81
C ALA A 203 8.04 -26.08 26.67
N GLU A 204 9.09 -25.47 26.10
CA GLU A 204 8.98 -24.55 24.97
C GLU A 204 8.58 -25.31 23.71
N ALA A 205 9.20 -26.48 23.47
CA ALA A 205 8.87 -27.37 22.36
C ALA A 205 7.40 -27.81 22.39
N TYR A 206 6.90 -28.22 23.55
CA TYR A 206 5.49 -28.61 23.73
C TYR A 206 4.52 -27.44 23.46
N THR A 207 4.83 -26.24 23.97
CA THR A 207 3.99 -25.05 23.78
C THR A 207 3.90 -24.68 22.30
N ALA A 208 5.05 -24.64 21.60
CA ALA A 208 5.10 -24.34 20.18
C ALA A 208 4.40 -25.41 19.33
N ALA A 209 4.58 -26.69 19.65
CA ALA A 209 3.91 -27.79 18.96
C ALA A 209 2.38 -27.76 19.13
N ARG A 210 1.90 -27.40 20.33
CA ARG A 210 0.47 -27.21 20.58
C ARG A 210 -0.10 -26.04 19.78
N GLN A 211 0.61 -24.91 19.73
CA GLN A 211 0.21 -23.76 18.91
C GLN A 211 0.15 -24.13 17.42
N ALA A 212 1.14 -24.88 16.92
CA ALA A 212 1.13 -25.39 15.56
C ALA A 212 -0.10 -26.28 15.30
N LEU A 213 -0.45 -27.16 16.24
CA LEU A 213 -1.62 -28.03 16.11
C LEU A 213 -2.94 -27.26 16.14
N GLU A 214 -3.06 -26.21 16.96
CA GLU A 214 -4.25 -25.34 17.01
C GLU A 214 -4.45 -24.59 15.69
N VAL A 215 -3.38 -24.03 15.11
CA VAL A 215 -3.42 -23.37 13.80
C VAL A 215 -3.71 -24.36 12.67
N ALA A 216 -3.08 -25.54 12.70
CA ALA A 216 -3.35 -26.61 11.74
C ALA A 216 -4.82 -27.07 11.81
N GLY A 217 -5.41 -27.18 13.00
CA GLY A 217 -6.83 -27.53 13.17
C GLY A 217 -7.76 -26.50 12.53
N MET A 218 -7.51 -25.20 12.74
CA MET A 218 -8.30 -24.13 12.09
C MET A 218 -8.19 -24.16 10.56
N LEU A 219 -6.99 -24.44 10.03
CA LEU A 219 -6.77 -24.62 8.60
C LEU A 219 -7.52 -25.84 8.06
N GLU A 220 -7.39 -26.99 8.72
CA GLU A 220 -8.05 -28.25 8.34
C GLU A 220 -9.57 -28.11 8.27
N GLU A 221 -10.18 -27.40 9.21
CA GLU A 221 -11.63 -27.11 9.20
C GLU A 221 -12.04 -26.14 8.08
N SER A 222 -11.15 -25.24 7.67
CA SER A 222 -11.43 -24.20 6.68
C SER A 222 -11.15 -24.63 5.24
N LEU A 223 -10.25 -25.60 5.03
CA LEU A 223 -9.83 -26.08 3.71
C LEU A 223 -11.00 -26.51 2.79
N PRO A 224 -12.03 -27.24 3.26
CA PRO A 224 -13.19 -27.59 2.42
C PRO A 224 -13.97 -26.38 1.91
N LEU A 225 -14.10 -25.32 2.72
CA LEU A 225 -14.79 -24.08 2.31
C LEU A 225 -13.99 -23.34 1.24
N TYR A 226 -12.66 -23.26 1.38
CA TYR A 226 -11.78 -22.71 0.35
C TYR A 226 -11.90 -23.49 -0.97
N GLN A 227 -11.87 -24.82 -0.91
CA GLN A 227 -12.05 -25.68 -2.10
C GLN A 227 -13.40 -25.44 -2.79
N MET A 228 -14.47 -25.35 -2.02
CA MET A 228 -15.82 -25.08 -2.54
C MET A 228 -15.89 -23.69 -3.19
N ALA A 229 -15.36 -22.66 -2.53
CA ALA A 229 -15.35 -21.30 -3.07
C ALA A 229 -14.56 -21.21 -4.39
N LEU A 230 -13.43 -21.92 -4.51
CA LEU A 230 -12.66 -21.98 -5.76
C LEU A 230 -13.41 -22.68 -6.89
N GLN A 231 -14.09 -23.78 -6.61
CA GLN A 231 -14.93 -24.46 -7.60
C GLN A 231 -16.06 -23.55 -8.09
N LEU A 232 -16.70 -22.82 -7.18
CA LEU A 232 -17.75 -21.85 -7.51
C LEU A 232 -17.20 -20.65 -8.29
N LEU A 233 -15.99 -20.19 -7.98
CA LEU A 233 -15.35 -19.07 -8.68
C LEU A 233 -15.08 -19.44 -10.14
N SER A 234 -14.53 -20.64 -10.38
CA SER A 234 -14.34 -21.18 -11.73
C SER A 234 -15.67 -21.31 -12.49
N LYS A 235 -16.72 -21.80 -11.80
CA LYS A 235 -18.09 -21.87 -12.36
C LYS A 235 -18.64 -20.49 -12.71
N ALA A 236 -18.40 -19.46 -11.88
CA ALA A 236 -18.81 -18.09 -12.14
C ALA A 236 -18.16 -17.53 -13.40
N GLU A 237 -16.86 -17.74 -13.57
CA GLU A 237 -16.13 -17.31 -14.76
C GLU A 237 -16.58 -18.03 -16.03
N GLN A 238 -16.84 -19.34 -15.94
CA GLN A 238 -17.41 -20.13 -17.03
C GLN A 238 -18.79 -19.60 -17.43
N LEU A 239 -19.70 -19.39 -16.48
CA LEU A 239 -21.05 -18.87 -16.74
C LEU A 239 -21.01 -17.45 -17.31
N ALA A 240 -20.14 -16.57 -16.82
CA ALA A 240 -19.99 -15.22 -17.37
C ALA A 240 -19.41 -15.23 -18.79
N SER A 241 -18.51 -16.17 -19.11
CA SER A 241 -18.02 -16.35 -20.48
C SER A 241 -19.12 -16.87 -21.41
N GLU A 242 -19.90 -17.84 -20.94
CA GLU A 242 -20.96 -18.46 -21.74
C GLU A 242 -22.14 -17.52 -21.94
N ALA A 243 -22.53 -16.76 -20.92
CA ALA A 243 -23.52 -15.69 -21.04
C ALA A 243 -23.12 -14.68 -22.12
N ARG A 244 -21.84 -14.27 -22.19
CA ARG A 244 -21.35 -13.39 -23.27
C ARG A 244 -21.43 -14.02 -24.66
N ARG A 245 -21.15 -15.33 -24.77
CA ARG A 245 -21.30 -16.09 -26.01
C ARG A 245 -22.77 -16.12 -26.45
N VAL A 246 -23.68 -16.40 -25.52
CA VAL A 246 -25.13 -16.47 -25.76
C VAL A 246 -25.70 -15.10 -26.07
N SER A 247 -25.31 -14.02 -25.36
CA SER A 247 -25.66 -12.63 -25.71
C SER A 247 -25.25 -12.32 -27.14
N SER A 248 -24.03 -12.67 -27.54
CA SER A 248 -23.54 -12.45 -28.91
C SER A 248 -24.34 -13.24 -29.95
N ALA A 249 -24.74 -14.47 -29.63
CA ALA A 249 -25.59 -15.27 -30.51
C ALA A 249 -27.01 -14.70 -30.60
N ALA A 250 -27.61 -14.28 -29.48
CA ALA A 250 -28.93 -13.67 -29.40
C ALA A 250 -28.98 -12.37 -30.20
N LEU A 251 -27.90 -11.60 -30.13
CA LEU A 251 -27.68 -10.39 -30.91
C LEU A 251 -27.64 -10.67 -32.41
N ASN A 252 -26.94 -11.72 -32.84
CA ASN A 252 -26.90 -12.14 -34.25
C ASN A 252 -28.25 -12.69 -34.74
N ALA A 253 -29.00 -13.37 -33.86
CA ALA A 253 -30.30 -13.96 -34.18
C ALA A 253 -31.48 -12.97 -34.01
N SER A 254 -31.24 -11.77 -33.48
CA SER A 254 -32.27 -10.77 -33.17
C SER A 254 -33.35 -11.26 -32.17
N THR A 255 -32.98 -12.14 -31.24
CA THR A 255 -33.88 -12.67 -30.18
C THR A 255 -33.68 -11.91 -28.87
N TRP A 256 -34.47 -10.84 -28.68
CA TRP A 256 -34.32 -9.91 -27.54
C TRP A 256 -34.58 -10.52 -26.16
N ASP A 257 -35.53 -11.45 -26.05
CA ASP A 257 -35.79 -12.16 -24.78
C ASP A 257 -34.60 -13.05 -24.40
N ALA A 258 -33.95 -13.67 -25.39
CA ALA A 258 -32.74 -14.47 -25.19
C ALA A 258 -31.56 -13.59 -24.74
N LEU A 259 -31.44 -12.39 -25.32
CA LEU A 259 -30.43 -11.42 -24.90
C LEU A 259 -30.66 -10.97 -23.46
N ALA A 260 -31.89 -10.60 -23.10
CA ALA A 260 -32.21 -10.15 -21.74
C ALA A 260 -31.90 -11.24 -20.69
N ALA A 261 -32.27 -12.49 -20.97
CA ALA A 261 -31.96 -13.62 -20.10
C ALA A 261 -30.43 -13.89 -20.00
N ALA A 262 -29.69 -13.73 -21.09
CA ALA A 262 -28.23 -13.85 -21.08
C ALA A 262 -27.53 -12.74 -20.29
N GLU A 263 -28.00 -11.49 -20.39
CA GLU A 263 -27.49 -10.36 -19.60
C GLU A 263 -27.80 -10.52 -18.10
N GLU A 264 -29.00 -10.99 -17.74
CA GLU A 264 -29.33 -11.33 -16.34
C GLU A 264 -28.41 -12.43 -15.80
N ALA A 265 -28.12 -13.46 -16.60
CA ALA A 265 -27.18 -14.52 -16.23
C ALA A 265 -25.75 -13.98 -16.03
N ALA A 266 -25.30 -13.06 -16.88
CA ALA A 266 -23.99 -12.42 -16.76
C ALA A 266 -23.88 -11.58 -15.48
N ALA A 267 -24.91 -10.78 -15.16
CA ALA A 267 -24.94 -9.95 -13.96
C ALA A 267 -24.88 -10.80 -12.68
N ALA A 268 -25.70 -11.87 -12.60
CA ALA A 268 -25.70 -12.79 -11.47
C ALA A 268 -24.35 -13.52 -11.29
N ALA A 269 -23.69 -13.92 -12.39
CA ALA A 269 -22.36 -14.53 -12.34
C ALA A 269 -21.27 -13.55 -11.85
N VAL A 270 -21.35 -12.26 -12.22
CA VAL A 270 -20.43 -11.21 -11.76
C VAL A 270 -20.63 -10.93 -10.27
N GLU A 271 -21.88 -10.86 -9.80
CA GLU A 271 -22.18 -10.66 -8.38
C GLU A 271 -21.71 -11.86 -7.54
N ALA A 272 -21.97 -13.10 -8.01
CA ALA A 272 -21.47 -14.31 -7.36
C ALA A 272 -19.94 -14.30 -7.24
N ARG A 273 -19.24 -13.88 -8.30
CA ARG A 273 -17.78 -13.73 -8.29
C ARG A 273 -17.32 -12.73 -7.23
N ALA A 274 -17.99 -11.58 -7.09
CA ALA A 274 -17.64 -10.58 -6.08
C ALA A 274 -17.80 -11.13 -4.66
N ARG A 275 -18.92 -11.81 -4.37
CA ARG A 275 -19.20 -12.46 -3.07
C ARG A 275 -18.17 -13.54 -2.73
N LEU A 276 -17.75 -14.34 -3.71
CA LEU A 276 -16.71 -15.36 -3.52
C LEU A 276 -15.34 -14.75 -3.23
N LEU A 277 -14.97 -13.66 -3.91
CA LEU A 277 -13.72 -12.96 -3.64
C LEU A 277 -13.72 -12.33 -2.23
N GLU A 278 -14.86 -11.78 -1.80
CA GLU A 278 -15.04 -11.28 -0.44
C GLU A 278 -14.93 -12.41 0.59
N ALA A 279 -15.61 -13.54 0.36
CA ALA A 279 -15.54 -14.71 1.24
C ALA A 279 -14.12 -15.28 1.36
N LEU A 280 -13.35 -15.28 0.26
CA LEU A 280 -11.96 -15.73 0.23
C LEU A 280 -10.98 -14.76 0.91
N GLY A 281 -11.39 -13.50 1.12
CA GLY A 281 -10.59 -12.47 1.78
C GLY A 281 -10.53 -12.56 3.30
N SER A 282 -11.30 -13.47 3.93
CA SER A 282 -11.30 -13.69 5.38
C SER A 282 -10.74 -15.05 5.75
N PHE A 283 -10.18 -15.17 6.97
CA PHE A 283 -9.81 -16.45 7.58
C PHE A 283 -10.52 -16.62 8.94
N PRO A 284 -11.42 -17.61 9.11
CA PRO A 284 -11.90 -18.55 8.09
C PRO A 284 -12.75 -17.86 7.01
N PRO A 285 -12.99 -18.50 5.84
CA PRO A 285 -13.90 -18.00 4.82
C PRO A 285 -15.31 -17.79 5.35
N ASN A 286 -15.98 -16.73 4.90
CA ASN A 286 -17.37 -16.49 5.27
C ASN A 286 -18.31 -17.47 4.54
N ALA A 287 -18.77 -18.51 5.25
CA ALA A 287 -19.65 -19.54 4.71
C ALA A 287 -20.95 -18.99 4.12
N THR A 288 -21.54 -17.95 4.73
CA THR A 288 -22.78 -17.33 4.23
C THR A 288 -22.60 -16.72 2.85
N LEU A 289 -21.48 -16.04 2.61
CA LEU A 289 -21.17 -15.46 1.29
C LEU A 289 -20.94 -16.55 0.22
N VAL A 290 -20.36 -17.69 0.60
CA VAL A 290 -20.18 -18.84 -0.31
C VAL A 290 -21.54 -19.46 -0.68
N GLU A 291 -22.45 -19.59 0.28
CA GLU A 291 -23.82 -20.07 0.04
C GLU A 291 -24.64 -19.11 -0.83
N GLU A 292 -24.58 -17.79 -0.56
CA GLU A 292 -25.23 -16.77 -1.38
C GLU A 292 -24.73 -16.81 -2.84
N ALA A 293 -23.41 -16.92 -3.02
CA ALA A 293 -22.81 -17.04 -4.35
C ALA A 293 -23.26 -18.32 -5.08
N ALA A 294 -23.37 -19.45 -4.37
CA ALA A 294 -23.88 -20.69 -4.95
C ALA A 294 -25.31 -20.51 -5.49
N GLY A 295 -26.19 -19.84 -4.73
CA GLY A 295 -27.56 -19.53 -5.16
C GLY A 295 -27.61 -18.61 -6.39
N LEU A 296 -26.76 -17.59 -6.45
CA LEU A 296 -26.62 -16.71 -7.62
C LEU A 296 -26.16 -17.48 -8.87
N LEU A 297 -25.25 -18.45 -8.71
CA LEU A 297 -24.76 -19.27 -9.83
C LEU A 297 -25.80 -20.27 -10.35
N GLU A 298 -26.68 -20.79 -9.48
CA GLU A 298 -27.83 -21.59 -9.91
C GLU A 298 -28.81 -20.73 -10.71
N SER A 299 -29.11 -19.52 -10.25
CA SER A 299 -29.96 -18.55 -10.96
C SER A 299 -29.37 -18.21 -12.34
N ALA A 300 -28.06 -17.89 -12.39
CA ALA A 300 -27.36 -17.59 -13.64
C ALA A 300 -27.42 -18.77 -14.63
N SER A 301 -27.20 -20.00 -14.16
CA SER A 301 -27.28 -21.20 -14.99
C SER A 301 -28.68 -21.44 -15.56
N ALA A 302 -29.74 -21.17 -14.77
CA ALA A 302 -31.12 -21.32 -15.21
C ALA A 302 -31.48 -20.30 -16.30
N ARG A 303 -31.10 -19.02 -16.09
CA ARG A 303 -31.31 -17.94 -17.07
C ARG A 303 -30.56 -18.15 -18.37
N LEU A 304 -29.34 -18.66 -18.28
CA LEU A 304 -28.55 -18.99 -19.46
C LEU A 304 -29.21 -20.11 -20.29
N SER A 305 -29.73 -21.14 -19.63
CA SER A 305 -30.46 -22.23 -20.29
C SER A 305 -31.74 -21.75 -20.98
N GLU A 306 -32.45 -20.80 -20.37
CA GLU A 306 -33.62 -20.13 -20.94
C GLU A 306 -33.24 -19.36 -22.23
N ALA A 307 -32.15 -18.60 -22.19
CA ALA A 307 -31.64 -17.86 -23.34
C ALA A 307 -31.26 -18.77 -24.52
N GLU A 308 -30.59 -19.90 -24.25
CA GLU A 308 -30.22 -20.87 -25.28
C GLU A 308 -31.43 -21.59 -25.91
N ALA A 309 -32.47 -21.85 -25.12
CA ALA A 309 -33.72 -22.41 -25.62
C ALA A 309 -34.42 -21.43 -26.59
N MET A 310 -34.43 -20.14 -26.27
CA MET A 310 -35.00 -19.09 -27.12
C MET A 310 -34.22 -18.91 -28.43
N LEU A 311 -32.89 -19.02 -28.36
CA LEU A 311 -31.99 -18.95 -29.53
C LEU A 311 -32.18 -20.09 -30.54
N SER A 312 -32.72 -21.21 -30.09
CA SER A 312 -32.97 -22.38 -30.93
C SER A 312 -34.25 -22.25 -31.78
N ALA A 313 -35.03 -21.18 -31.61
CA ALA A 313 -36.19 -20.86 -32.44
C ALA A 313 -35.78 -20.04 -33.69
N GLU A 314 -36.35 -20.34 -34.86
CA GLU A 314 -35.94 -19.78 -36.17
C GLU A 314 -35.85 -18.24 -36.19
N ALA A 315 -34.72 -17.72 -36.69
CA ALA A 315 -34.43 -16.29 -36.77
C ALA A 315 -35.24 -15.57 -37.87
N PRO A 316 -35.68 -14.32 -37.62
CA PRO A 316 -36.43 -13.53 -38.59
C PRO A 316 -35.56 -13.05 -39.76
N ALA A 317 -36.17 -12.88 -40.94
CA ALA A 317 -35.49 -12.46 -42.16
C ALA A 317 -34.97 -11.00 -42.06
N VAL A 318 -33.89 -10.68 -42.78
CA VAL A 318 -33.24 -9.34 -42.80
C VAL A 318 -34.22 -8.17 -43.04
N GLY A 319 -35.28 -8.38 -43.81
CA GLY A 319 -36.33 -7.37 -44.01
C GLY A 319 -37.10 -7.00 -42.74
N GLU A 320 -37.22 -7.94 -41.80
CA GLU A 320 -37.87 -7.72 -40.50
C GLU A 320 -36.95 -6.96 -39.53
N ALA A 321 -35.63 -7.14 -39.62
CA ALA A 321 -34.65 -6.38 -38.85
C ALA A 321 -34.62 -4.90 -39.25
N VAL A 322 -34.64 -4.59 -40.55
CA VAL A 322 -34.75 -3.21 -41.05
C VAL A 322 -36.07 -2.57 -40.62
N GLY A 323 -37.19 -3.27 -40.79
CA GLY A 323 -38.50 -2.79 -40.33
C GLY A 323 -38.60 -2.61 -38.81
N THR A 324 -37.77 -3.34 -38.04
CA THR A 324 -37.67 -3.17 -36.58
C THR A 324 -36.86 -1.92 -36.22
N LEU A 325 -35.72 -1.70 -36.88
CA LEU A 325 -34.92 -0.50 -36.70
C LEU A 325 -35.71 0.77 -37.03
N GLU A 326 -36.45 0.78 -38.14
CA GLU A 326 -37.32 1.91 -38.52
C GLU A 326 -38.41 2.20 -37.48
N ARG A 327 -39.05 1.15 -36.94
CA ARG A 327 -40.06 1.28 -35.87
C ARG A 327 -39.44 1.84 -34.59
N MET A 328 -38.28 1.35 -34.19
CA MET A 328 -37.58 1.82 -32.98
C MET A 328 -37.14 3.27 -33.13
N LEU A 329 -36.59 3.66 -34.28
CA LEU A 329 -36.18 5.03 -34.54
C LEU A 329 -37.39 5.98 -34.53
N LYS A 330 -38.50 5.57 -35.14
CA LYS A 330 -39.75 6.34 -35.11
C LYS A 330 -40.29 6.50 -33.69
N GLN A 331 -40.23 5.44 -32.89
CA GLN A 331 -40.66 5.47 -31.50
C GLN A 331 -39.74 6.33 -30.62
N ALA A 332 -38.42 6.22 -30.80
CA ALA A 332 -37.43 7.03 -30.10
C ALA A 332 -37.58 8.52 -30.42
N LYS A 333 -37.83 8.89 -31.68
CA LYS A 333 -38.15 10.27 -32.07
C LYS A 333 -39.43 10.80 -31.44
N SER A 334 -40.49 9.99 -31.42
CA SER A 334 -41.75 10.36 -30.76
C SER A 334 -41.54 10.61 -29.27
N ARG A 335 -40.80 9.70 -28.62
CA ARG A 335 -40.45 9.81 -27.20
C ARG A 335 -39.51 10.97 -26.91
N LEU A 336 -38.58 11.28 -27.80
CA LEU A 336 -37.70 12.44 -27.68
C LEU A 336 -38.51 13.74 -27.66
N ALA A 337 -39.50 13.87 -28.55
CA ALA A 337 -40.41 15.01 -28.55
C ALA A 337 -41.29 15.09 -27.28
N GLU A 338 -41.63 13.96 -26.67
CA GLU A 338 -42.29 13.92 -25.36
C GLU A 338 -41.33 14.30 -24.22
N ALA A 339 -40.08 13.86 -24.26
CA ALA A 339 -39.06 14.20 -23.28
C ALA A 339 -38.74 15.71 -23.30
N PHE A 340 -38.61 16.33 -24.47
CA PHE A 340 -38.49 17.80 -24.59
C PHE A 340 -39.70 18.51 -23.98
N ARG A 341 -40.92 18.01 -24.20
CA ARG A 341 -42.14 18.57 -23.57
C ARG A 341 -42.15 18.37 -22.05
N ALA A 342 -41.62 17.27 -21.54
CA ALA A 342 -41.49 17.02 -20.10
C ALA A 342 -40.43 17.95 -19.47
N VAL A 343 -39.32 18.18 -20.17
CA VAL A 343 -38.25 19.10 -19.74
C VAL A 343 -38.75 20.56 -19.73
N GLU A 344 -39.63 20.95 -20.65
CA GLU A 344 -40.29 22.27 -20.61
C GLU A 344 -41.17 22.50 -19.36
N LEU A 345 -41.63 21.43 -18.71
CA LEU A 345 -42.39 21.52 -17.45
C LEU A 345 -41.48 21.63 -16.22
N VAL A 346 -40.17 21.49 -16.38
CA VAL A 346 -39.19 21.68 -15.31
C VAL A 346 -38.99 23.17 -15.10
N GLY A 347 -39.50 23.67 -13.97
CA GLY A 347 -39.43 25.09 -13.62
C GLY A 347 -38.03 25.57 -13.22
N ASP A 348 -37.13 24.66 -12.86
CA ASP A 348 -35.75 24.98 -12.51
C ASP A 348 -34.86 25.13 -13.75
N LYS A 349 -34.16 26.26 -13.85
CA LYS A 349 -33.39 26.63 -15.04
C LYS A 349 -32.12 25.79 -15.22
N GLY A 350 -31.45 25.41 -14.13
CA GLY A 350 -30.21 24.62 -14.20
C GLY A 350 -30.49 23.18 -14.60
N VAL A 351 -31.53 22.58 -13.99
CA VAL A 351 -32.01 21.24 -14.33
C VAL A 351 -32.50 21.19 -15.76
N LYS A 352 -33.27 22.20 -16.18
CA LYS A 352 -33.74 22.31 -17.56
C LYS A 352 -32.57 22.34 -18.54
N GLN A 353 -31.53 23.14 -18.27
CA GLN A 353 -30.33 23.20 -19.13
C GLN A 353 -29.57 21.87 -19.19
N TYR A 354 -29.39 21.19 -18.06
CA TYR A 354 -28.76 19.87 -18.02
C TYR A 354 -29.54 18.83 -18.85
N LEU A 355 -30.86 18.76 -18.66
CA LEU A 355 -31.71 17.83 -19.39
C LEU A 355 -31.79 18.19 -20.88
N GLU A 356 -31.82 19.47 -21.25
CA GLU A 356 -31.75 19.92 -22.65
C GLU A 356 -30.44 19.52 -23.33
N ALA A 357 -29.30 19.69 -22.66
CA ALA A 357 -28.00 19.28 -23.19
C ALA A 357 -27.95 17.76 -23.45
N ARG A 358 -28.48 16.96 -22.52
CA ARG A 358 -28.55 15.50 -22.68
C ARG A 358 -29.51 15.08 -23.82
N LEU A 359 -30.66 15.76 -23.96
CA LEU A 359 -31.58 15.52 -25.07
C LEU A 359 -30.99 15.94 -26.43
N GLU A 360 -30.10 16.93 -26.48
CA GLU A 360 -29.38 17.32 -27.71
C GLU A 360 -28.37 16.25 -28.14
N THR A 361 -27.62 15.66 -27.21
CA THR A 361 -26.74 14.51 -27.49
C THR A 361 -27.53 13.32 -28.04
N ILE A 362 -28.69 13.03 -27.45
CA ILE A 362 -29.61 11.99 -27.93
C ILE A 362 -30.13 12.30 -29.34
N ARG A 363 -30.47 13.56 -29.63
CA ARG A 363 -30.88 14.02 -30.96
C ARG A 363 -29.78 13.78 -32.00
N GLN A 364 -28.54 14.08 -31.67
CA GLN A 364 -27.39 13.83 -32.54
C GLN A 364 -27.18 12.33 -32.80
N ALA A 365 -27.28 11.49 -31.77
CA ALA A 365 -27.20 10.04 -31.91
C ALA A 365 -28.33 9.47 -32.81
N LEU A 366 -29.57 9.97 -32.67
CA LEU A 366 -30.68 9.60 -33.58
C LEU A 366 -30.41 10.00 -35.03
N SER A 367 -29.83 11.18 -35.27
CA SER A 367 -29.46 11.62 -36.62
C SER A 367 -28.43 10.70 -37.27
N ILE A 368 -27.48 10.15 -36.50
CA ILE A 368 -26.52 9.17 -36.99
C ILE A 368 -27.25 7.86 -37.35
N LEU A 369 -28.16 7.40 -36.48
CA LEU A 369 -28.94 6.18 -36.71
C LEU A 369 -29.86 6.27 -37.94
N GLU A 370 -30.38 7.45 -38.27
CA GLU A 370 -31.13 7.70 -39.51
C GLU A 370 -30.29 7.46 -40.76
N ASP A 371 -29.03 7.90 -40.75
CA ASP A 371 -28.09 7.68 -41.85
C ASP A 371 -27.67 6.20 -41.98
N TYR A 372 -27.72 5.45 -40.86
CA TYR A 372 -27.57 3.99 -40.87
C TYR A 372 -28.79 3.29 -41.45
N VAL A 373 -30.01 3.71 -41.09
CA VAL A 373 -31.26 3.17 -41.65
C VAL A 373 -31.34 3.40 -43.16
N ALA A 374 -30.97 4.60 -43.63
CA ALA A 374 -30.97 4.94 -45.05
C ALA A 374 -30.02 4.06 -45.88
N ARG A 375 -29.02 3.44 -45.24
CA ARG A 375 -28.04 2.53 -45.87
C ARG A 375 -28.24 1.07 -45.47
N ALA A 376 -29.26 0.74 -44.68
CA ALA A 376 -29.41 -0.56 -44.01
C ALA A 376 -29.40 -1.76 -44.94
N GLU A 377 -29.95 -1.64 -46.16
CA GLU A 377 -29.93 -2.70 -47.18
C GLU A 377 -28.53 -3.00 -47.74
N GLN A 378 -27.59 -2.07 -47.56
CA GLN A 378 -26.20 -2.16 -48.02
C GLN A 378 -25.22 -2.47 -46.88
N LEU A 379 -25.69 -2.45 -45.63
CA LEU A 379 -24.87 -2.72 -44.46
C LEU A 379 -24.69 -4.23 -44.27
N PRO A 380 -23.48 -4.68 -43.89
CA PRO A 380 -23.28 -6.03 -43.39
C PRO A 380 -24.22 -6.31 -42.19
N PRO A 381 -24.75 -7.53 -42.02
CA PRO A 381 -25.67 -7.87 -40.93
C PRO A 381 -25.17 -7.46 -39.53
N GLN A 382 -23.85 -7.51 -39.31
CA GLN A 382 -23.19 -7.10 -38.07
C GLN A 382 -23.33 -5.59 -37.79
N GLN A 383 -23.25 -4.75 -38.83
CA GLN A 383 -23.42 -3.30 -38.71
C GLN A 383 -24.91 -2.94 -38.54
N LEU A 384 -25.81 -3.71 -39.14
CA LEU A 384 -27.25 -3.56 -38.92
C LEU A 384 -27.64 -3.92 -37.48
N ALA A 385 -27.09 -5.01 -36.93
CA ALA A 385 -27.28 -5.39 -35.53
C ALA A 385 -26.74 -4.32 -34.57
N ALA A 386 -25.53 -3.80 -34.82
CA ALA A 386 -24.95 -2.70 -34.04
C ALA A 386 -25.82 -1.43 -34.07
N ALA A 387 -26.39 -1.09 -35.23
CA ALA A 387 -27.31 0.05 -35.36
C ALA A 387 -28.62 -0.17 -34.57
N ILE A 388 -29.15 -1.40 -34.52
CA ILE A 388 -30.32 -1.73 -33.70
C ILE A 388 -30.01 -1.63 -32.21
N HIS A 389 -28.84 -2.08 -31.77
CA HIS A 389 -28.38 -1.92 -30.39
C HIS A 389 -28.25 -0.45 -29.98
N ALA A 390 -27.61 0.35 -30.82
CA ALA A 390 -27.49 1.78 -30.60
C ALA A 390 -28.88 2.46 -30.57
N ALA A 391 -29.84 2.02 -31.41
CA ALA A 391 -31.21 2.52 -31.37
C ALA A 391 -31.98 2.11 -30.09
N ALA A 392 -31.79 0.90 -29.58
CA ALA A 392 -32.37 0.45 -28.31
C ALA A 392 -31.84 1.26 -27.13
N ALA A 393 -30.51 1.43 -27.05
CA ALA A 393 -29.85 2.20 -26.01
C ALA A 393 -30.34 3.66 -26.00
N VAL A 394 -30.36 4.30 -27.17
CA VAL A 394 -30.86 5.67 -27.33
C VAL A 394 -32.34 5.78 -26.92
N ALA A 395 -33.18 4.78 -27.23
CA ALA A 395 -34.58 4.77 -26.81
C ALA A 395 -34.76 4.60 -25.29
N GLY A 396 -33.88 3.84 -24.63
CA GLY A 396 -33.84 3.68 -23.17
C GLY A 396 -33.41 4.96 -22.46
N ASP A 397 -32.38 5.63 -22.97
CA ASP A 397 -31.86 6.89 -22.43
C ASP A 397 -32.91 8.01 -22.55
N VAL A 398 -33.69 8.05 -23.64
CA VAL A 398 -34.84 8.97 -23.82
C VAL A 398 -35.90 8.75 -22.73
N GLU A 399 -36.27 7.51 -22.43
CA GLU A 399 -37.27 7.21 -21.38
C GLU A 399 -36.73 7.52 -19.99
N GLN A 400 -35.44 7.31 -19.74
CA GLN A 400 -34.81 7.68 -18.47
C GLN A 400 -34.81 9.20 -18.26
N VAL A 401 -34.45 9.98 -19.28
CA VAL A 401 -34.50 11.46 -19.24
C VAL A 401 -35.94 11.95 -19.07
N LYS A 402 -36.91 11.33 -19.74
CA LYS A 402 -38.33 11.64 -19.57
C LYS A 402 -38.81 11.34 -18.16
N LEU A 403 -38.48 10.16 -17.61
CA LEU A 403 -38.83 9.73 -16.26
C LEU A 403 -38.24 10.69 -15.23
N LEU A 404 -36.96 11.06 -15.39
CA LEU A 404 -36.29 12.06 -14.57
C LEU A 404 -36.99 13.41 -14.67
N ALA A 405 -37.27 13.92 -15.87
CA ALA A 405 -37.96 15.19 -16.06
C ALA A 405 -39.36 15.19 -15.39
N THR A 406 -40.14 14.11 -15.53
CA THR A 406 -41.45 13.99 -14.87
C THR A 406 -41.34 13.83 -13.36
N SER A 407 -40.33 13.10 -12.86
CA SER A 407 -40.10 12.92 -11.43
C SER A 407 -39.63 14.22 -10.78
N TRP A 408 -38.75 14.96 -11.45
CA TRP A 408 -38.30 16.28 -11.03
C TRP A 408 -39.43 17.31 -11.06
N ALA A 409 -40.23 17.33 -12.13
CA ALA A 409 -41.41 18.21 -12.19
C ALA A 409 -42.41 17.88 -11.07
N ALA A 410 -42.61 16.61 -10.76
CA ALA A 410 -43.49 16.17 -9.66
C ALA A 410 -42.91 16.53 -8.28
N VAL A 411 -41.62 16.29 -8.04
CA VAL A 411 -40.93 16.56 -6.76
C VAL A 411 -40.83 18.06 -6.50
N LEU A 412 -40.42 18.86 -7.48
CA LEU A 412 -40.29 20.33 -7.33
C LEU A 412 -41.64 21.04 -7.18
N GLN A 413 -42.73 20.48 -7.74
CA GLN A 413 -44.08 21.04 -7.54
C GLN A 413 -44.69 20.66 -6.18
N THR A 414 -44.23 19.57 -5.54
CA THR A 414 -44.85 19.03 -4.32
C THR A 414 -44.05 19.27 -3.05
N VAL A 415 -42.72 19.25 -3.13
CA VAL A 415 -41.81 19.39 -1.97
C VAL A 415 -41.30 20.83 -1.91
N LYS A 416 -42.04 21.68 -1.21
CA LYS A 416 -41.47 22.95 -0.74
C LYS A 416 -40.57 22.66 0.45
N PRO A 417 -39.36 23.25 0.54
CA PRO A 417 -38.54 23.15 1.74
C PRO A 417 -39.35 23.56 2.97
N ARG A 418 -39.43 22.68 3.96
CA ARG A 418 -40.20 22.91 5.18
C ARG A 418 -39.37 22.48 6.37
N LEU A 419 -39.30 23.36 7.35
CA LEU A 419 -38.99 23.00 8.71
C LEU A 419 -40.29 22.99 9.49
N TYR A 420 -40.57 21.92 10.22
CA TYR A 420 -41.77 21.83 11.06
C TYR A 420 -41.47 21.07 12.35
N VAL A 421 -42.20 21.42 13.40
CA VAL A 421 -42.22 20.64 14.64
C VAL A 421 -43.30 19.58 14.50
N ASN A 422 -42.94 18.32 14.67
CA ASN A 422 -43.90 17.22 14.73
C ASN A 422 -44.31 17.00 16.20
N PRO A 423 -45.53 17.41 16.58
CA PRO A 423 -45.98 17.34 17.97
C PRO A 423 -46.26 15.90 18.43
N ALA A 424 -46.44 14.94 17.51
CA ALA A 424 -46.79 13.56 17.86
C ALA A 424 -45.60 12.78 18.44
N ASN A 425 -44.38 13.14 18.04
CA ASN A 425 -43.14 12.45 18.43
C ASN A 425 -42.10 13.40 19.03
N GLY A 426 -42.39 14.70 19.11
CA GLY A 426 -41.51 15.69 19.74
C GLY A 426 -40.22 15.91 18.94
N TRP A 427 -40.32 15.99 17.61
CA TRP A 427 -39.17 16.20 16.72
C TRP A 427 -39.25 17.53 15.97
N LEU A 428 -38.09 18.16 15.74
CA LEU A 428 -37.90 19.15 14.70
C LEU A 428 -37.51 18.43 13.41
N VAL A 429 -38.29 18.59 12.34
CA VAL A 429 -38.09 17.90 11.07
C VAL A 429 -37.77 18.93 9.99
N ALA A 430 -36.61 18.76 9.34
CA ALA A 430 -36.24 19.44 8.11
C ALA A 430 -36.55 18.52 6.93
N ASP A 431 -37.30 19.02 5.96
CA ASP A 431 -37.76 18.30 4.78
C ASP A 431 -37.47 19.19 3.56
N VAL A 432 -36.47 18.83 2.76
CA VAL A 432 -35.97 19.65 1.66
C VAL A 432 -35.66 18.81 0.41
N PRO A 433 -35.77 19.41 -0.80
CA PRO A 433 -35.21 18.81 -2.01
C PRO A 433 -33.68 18.74 -1.92
N GLY A 434 -33.08 17.66 -2.43
CA GLY A 434 -31.64 17.39 -2.35
C GLY A 434 -31.20 16.57 -1.13
N THR A 435 -29.90 16.55 -0.86
CA THR A 435 -29.33 15.82 0.29
C THR A 435 -29.07 16.76 1.45
N ILE A 436 -29.77 16.62 2.59
CA ILE A 436 -29.50 17.47 3.76
C ILE A 436 -28.10 17.17 4.27
N ASP A 437 -27.25 18.19 4.34
CA ASP A 437 -25.92 18.09 4.92
C ASP A 437 -25.94 18.45 6.42
N ALA A 438 -26.62 19.56 6.76
CA ALA A 438 -26.68 20.05 8.13
C ALA A 438 -27.88 20.97 8.42
N ILE A 439 -28.26 21.05 9.70
CA ILE A 439 -29.16 22.07 10.28
C ILE A 439 -28.35 22.90 11.29
N ALA A 440 -28.12 24.17 11.00
CA ALA A 440 -27.34 25.07 11.84
C ALA A 440 -28.24 26.08 12.58
N PHE A 441 -27.97 26.31 13.86
CA PHE A 441 -28.70 27.24 14.72
C PHE A 441 -27.79 28.39 15.14
N TYR A 442 -28.19 29.64 14.90
CA TYR A 442 -27.43 30.84 15.20
C TYR A 442 -28.17 31.70 16.22
N ARG A 443 -27.46 32.32 17.15
CA ARG A 443 -28.04 33.41 17.94
C ARG A 443 -28.20 34.66 17.08
N ALA A 444 -29.16 35.51 17.44
CA ALA A 444 -29.31 36.81 16.81
C ALA A 444 -27.97 37.57 16.80
N ASN A 445 -27.53 37.99 15.60
CA ASN A 445 -26.27 38.70 15.34
C ASN A 445 -24.97 37.90 15.56
N SER A 446 -25.03 36.56 15.67
CA SER A 446 -23.82 35.71 15.68
C SER A 446 -23.47 35.28 14.25
N PRO A 447 -22.22 35.47 13.78
CA PRO A 447 -21.77 34.92 12.51
C PRO A 447 -21.53 33.41 12.58
N GLU A 448 -21.39 32.85 13.78
CA GLU A 448 -21.14 31.43 14.03
C GLU A 448 -22.38 30.73 14.59
N PRO A 449 -22.65 29.47 14.18
CA PRO A 449 -23.72 28.69 14.76
C PRO A 449 -23.37 28.31 16.20
N VAL A 450 -24.37 28.33 17.08
CA VAL A 450 -24.24 27.81 18.44
C VAL A 450 -24.48 26.31 18.53
N LEU A 451 -25.06 25.71 17.48
CA LEU A 451 -25.35 24.29 17.37
C LEU A 451 -25.48 23.92 15.90
N VAL A 452 -24.96 22.75 15.52
CA VAL A 452 -25.14 22.17 14.19
C VAL A 452 -25.58 20.71 14.36
N VAL A 453 -26.59 20.30 13.61
CA VAL A 453 -27.05 18.90 13.54
C VAL A 453 -26.71 18.39 12.16
N ARG A 454 -25.84 17.38 12.07
CA ARG A 454 -25.40 16.79 10.80
C ARG A 454 -26.24 15.57 10.45
N ALA A 455 -26.30 15.25 9.17
CA ALA A 455 -27.02 14.09 8.68
C ALA A 455 -26.22 12.78 8.79
N PHE A 456 -24.90 12.88 9.01
CA PHE A 456 -23.96 11.78 9.20
C PHE A 456 -23.13 12.01 10.46
N ASN A 457 -22.95 10.97 11.29
CA ASN A 457 -22.15 11.04 12.52
C ASN A 457 -20.70 11.35 12.16
N VAL A 458 -20.20 12.50 12.59
CA VAL A 458 -18.79 12.88 12.49
C VAL A 458 -18.39 13.37 13.87
N GLU A 459 -17.56 12.61 14.59
CA GLU A 459 -17.11 12.97 15.93
C GLU A 459 -16.19 14.22 15.88
N ASP A 460 -16.73 15.45 15.82
CA ASP A 460 -15.90 16.65 15.99
C ASP A 460 -16.63 17.91 16.55
N THR A 461 -16.30 18.20 17.81
CA THR A 461 -16.21 19.48 18.57
C THR A 461 -17.28 20.59 18.53
N VAL A 462 -18.45 20.48 17.89
CA VAL A 462 -19.56 21.46 18.11
C VAL A 462 -20.83 20.78 18.58
N ALA A 463 -20.89 20.44 19.88
CA ALA A 463 -22.07 19.98 20.62
C ALA A 463 -23.13 19.24 19.77
N GLU A 464 -22.73 18.17 19.07
CA GLU A 464 -23.59 17.53 18.07
C GLU A 464 -24.76 16.77 18.73
N ILE A 465 -25.85 16.67 17.97
CA ILE A 465 -27.03 15.85 18.28
C ILE A 465 -27.14 14.81 17.18
N ASP A 466 -27.20 13.53 17.56
CA ASP A 466 -27.44 12.44 16.62
C ASP A 466 -28.87 12.58 16.05
N PRO A 467 -29.05 12.55 14.71
CA PRO A 467 -30.38 12.55 14.13
C PRO A 467 -31.12 11.25 14.46
N VAL A 468 -32.36 11.37 14.91
CA VAL A 468 -33.20 10.21 15.31
C VAL A 468 -33.73 9.46 14.09
N MET A 469 -33.90 10.16 12.96
CA MET A 469 -34.30 9.58 11.68
C MET A 469 -33.74 10.41 10.51
N ALA A 470 -33.15 9.71 9.55
CA ALA A 470 -32.77 10.28 8.27
C ALA A 470 -33.31 9.42 7.11
N GLN A 471 -34.04 10.04 6.18
CA GLN A 471 -34.40 9.44 4.89
C GLN A 471 -33.68 10.22 3.81
N PHE A 472 -32.80 9.54 3.07
CA PHE A 472 -32.00 10.15 2.02
C PHE A 472 -32.39 9.59 0.66
N SER A 473 -32.63 10.50 -0.28
CA SER A 473 -32.53 10.23 -1.70
C SER A 473 -31.84 11.43 -2.35
N PRO A 474 -31.17 11.25 -3.51
CA PRO A 474 -30.57 12.37 -4.23
C PRO A 474 -31.57 13.50 -4.51
N LEU A 475 -32.86 13.19 -4.64
CA LEU A 475 -33.91 14.16 -4.98
C LEU A 475 -34.57 14.82 -3.76
N HIS A 476 -34.46 14.22 -2.58
CA HIS A 476 -35.21 14.62 -1.39
C HIS A 476 -34.59 14.01 -0.15
N SER A 477 -34.45 14.82 0.89
CA SER A 477 -33.99 14.35 2.18
C SER A 477 -34.83 14.90 3.32
N ARG A 478 -35.01 14.05 4.32
CA ARG A 478 -35.69 14.38 5.57
C ARG A 478 -34.78 14.06 6.74
N LEU A 479 -34.54 15.06 7.59
CA LEU A 479 -33.73 14.95 8.80
C LEU A 479 -34.58 15.34 10.03
N ALA A 480 -34.63 14.49 11.04
CA ALA A 480 -35.40 14.73 12.26
C ALA A 480 -34.51 14.74 13.52
N VAL A 481 -34.71 15.74 14.38
CA VAL A 481 -33.96 15.97 15.62
C VAL A 481 -34.91 16.01 16.80
N GLY A 482 -34.57 15.33 17.90
CA GLY A 482 -35.38 15.34 19.13
C GLY A 482 -35.46 16.74 19.77
N LEU A 483 -36.65 17.24 20.09
CA LEU A 483 -36.83 18.55 20.70
C LEU A 483 -36.26 18.66 22.11
N SER A 484 -36.37 17.59 22.90
CA SER A 484 -35.81 17.52 24.25
C SER A 484 -34.28 17.64 24.22
N GLU A 485 -33.64 16.98 23.26
CA GLU A 485 -32.21 17.04 23.06
C GLU A 485 -31.77 18.42 22.53
N LEU A 486 -32.52 18.96 21.57
CA LEU A 486 -32.30 20.31 21.05
C LEU A 486 -32.42 21.38 22.15
N ALA A 487 -33.44 21.27 23.01
CA ALA A 487 -33.65 22.18 24.14
C ALA A 487 -32.61 21.98 25.26
N GLY A 488 -32.05 20.77 25.41
CA GLY A 488 -30.94 20.52 26.35
C GLY A 488 -29.63 21.17 25.91
N ARG A 489 -29.42 21.36 24.60
CA ARG A 489 -28.20 21.93 24.01
C ARG A 489 -28.30 23.44 23.78
N LEU A 490 -29.49 23.96 23.50
CA LEU A 490 -29.74 25.39 23.28
C LEU A 490 -30.28 26.06 24.54
N LYS A 491 -29.67 27.17 24.96
CA LYS A 491 -30.24 28.00 26.04
C LYS A 491 -31.60 28.60 25.61
N PRO A 492 -32.54 28.88 26.54
CA PRO A 492 -33.78 29.56 26.18
C PRO A 492 -33.52 30.87 25.43
N GLY A 493 -34.17 31.05 24.28
CA GLY A 493 -33.90 32.19 23.39
C GLY A 493 -34.41 32.00 21.95
N ARG A 494 -34.23 33.04 21.13
CA ARG A 494 -34.55 33.01 19.70
C ARG A 494 -33.29 32.67 18.89
N TYR A 495 -33.44 31.75 17.95
CA TYR A 495 -32.37 31.29 17.07
C TYR A 495 -32.80 31.41 15.61
N LEU A 496 -31.87 31.83 14.76
CA LEU A 496 -31.96 31.66 13.32
C LEU A 496 -31.58 30.20 13.03
N VAL A 497 -32.39 29.50 12.24
CA VAL A 497 -32.09 28.14 11.80
C VAL A 497 -31.91 28.12 10.29
N VAL A 498 -30.88 27.41 9.84
CA VAL A 498 -30.50 27.29 8.44
C VAL A 498 -30.34 25.81 8.12
N VAL A 499 -31.03 25.31 7.09
CA VAL A 499 -30.86 23.94 6.58
C VAL A 499 -30.02 24.04 5.30
N ALA A 500 -28.85 23.40 5.32
CA ALA A 500 -27.98 23.25 4.17
C ALA A 500 -28.25 21.91 3.49
N ALA A 501 -28.36 21.91 2.17
CA ALA A 501 -28.50 20.69 1.38
C ALA A 501 -27.69 20.78 0.09
N THR A 502 -27.18 19.65 -0.36
CA THR A 502 -26.57 19.52 -1.68
C THR A 502 -27.65 19.55 -2.76
N ASP A 503 -27.57 20.51 -3.67
CA ASP A 503 -28.46 20.64 -4.82
C ASP A 503 -28.22 19.47 -5.79
N PRO A 504 -29.24 18.66 -6.09
CA PRO A 504 -29.08 17.51 -6.99
C PRO A 504 -28.74 17.88 -8.44
N ALA A 505 -28.95 19.13 -8.86
CA ALA A 505 -28.69 19.59 -10.22
C ALA A 505 -27.23 20.00 -10.41
N THR A 506 -26.63 20.63 -9.40
CA THR A 506 -25.29 21.23 -9.49
C THR A 506 -24.25 20.50 -8.65
N GLY A 507 -24.67 19.69 -7.67
CA GLY A 507 -23.79 19.13 -6.66
C GLY A 507 -23.25 20.17 -5.67
N GLU A 508 -23.72 21.43 -5.74
CA GLU A 508 -23.29 22.49 -4.85
C GLU A 508 -24.10 22.47 -3.54
N LEU A 509 -23.44 22.84 -2.45
CA LEU A 509 -24.09 23.02 -1.15
C LEU A 509 -24.89 24.32 -1.16
N VAL A 510 -26.21 24.22 -1.07
CA VAL A 510 -27.15 25.35 -1.10
C VAL A 510 -27.89 25.49 0.24
N GLU A 511 -28.31 26.72 0.54
CA GLU A 511 -29.25 26.97 1.63
C GLU A 511 -30.65 26.55 1.19
N ALA A 512 -31.11 25.40 1.67
CA ALA A 512 -32.40 24.84 1.31
C ALA A 512 -33.56 25.44 2.14
N TYR A 513 -33.31 25.88 3.37
CA TYR A 513 -34.33 26.51 4.22
C TYR A 513 -33.74 27.49 5.23
N ARG A 514 -34.47 28.58 5.52
CA ARG A 514 -34.17 29.53 6.60
C ARG A 514 -35.41 29.90 7.40
N GLY A 515 -35.28 29.88 8.71
CA GLY A 515 -36.34 30.28 9.63
C GLY A 515 -35.83 30.75 10.97
N GLU A 516 -36.76 31.10 11.85
CA GLU A 516 -36.48 31.36 13.26
C GLU A 516 -37.20 30.34 14.13
N ILE A 517 -36.50 29.84 15.14
CA ILE A 517 -37.10 29.05 16.21
C ILE A 517 -36.98 29.78 17.55
N VAL A 518 -37.92 29.51 18.45
CA VAL A 518 -37.85 29.91 19.86
C VAL A 518 -37.69 28.65 20.67
N VAL A 519 -36.59 28.58 21.43
CA VAL A 519 -36.39 27.57 22.47
C VAL A 519 -36.88 28.17 23.78
N GLU A 520 -37.92 27.60 24.36
CA GLU A 520 -38.45 28.00 25.67
C GLU A 520 -37.82 27.14 26.78
N ASN A 521 -38.30 27.26 28.02
CA ASN A 521 -37.76 26.47 29.13
C ASN A 521 -38.06 24.97 28.96
N GLU A 522 -37.05 24.13 29.19
CA GLU A 522 -37.06 22.65 29.26
C GLU A 522 -38.14 21.96 28.41
N GLY A 523 -37.93 21.93 27.08
CA GLY A 523 -38.52 20.92 26.19
C GLY A 523 -39.48 21.42 25.12
N SER A 524 -39.86 22.71 25.08
CA SER A 524 -40.64 23.27 23.97
C SER A 524 -39.79 24.10 23.01
N VAL A 525 -39.86 23.74 21.73
CA VAL A 525 -39.30 24.52 20.61
C VAL A 525 -40.46 24.86 19.68
N THR A 526 -40.61 26.14 19.35
CA THR A 526 -41.63 26.62 18.40
C THR A 526 -40.97 27.30 17.20
N ILE A 527 -41.56 27.16 16.02
CA ILE A 527 -41.09 27.87 14.82
C ILE A 527 -41.75 29.25 14.82
N ALA A 528 -40.94 30.29 14.98
CA ALA A 528 -41.41 31.67 15.12
C ALA A 528 -41.84 32.28 13.78
N ARG A 529 -41.03 32.06 12.73
CA ARG A 529 -41.31 32.49 11.35
C ARG A 529 -40.37 31.83 10.36
N GLN A 530 -40.85 31.59 9.15
CA GLN A 530 -39.97 31.37 7.99
C GLN A 530 -39.46 32.73 7.50
N LEU A 531 -38.18 32.83 7.17
CA LEU A 531 -37.60 34.07 6.65
C LEU A 531 -37.44 33.94 5.13
N GLU A 532 -37.98 34.91 4.38
CA GLU A 532 -37.74 35.01 2.94
C GLU A 532 -36.48 35.83 2.66
N GLY A 533 -35.58 35.28 1.84
CA GLY A 533 -34.36 35.93 1.36
C GLY A 533 -33.39 34.91 0.78
N ASN A 534 -32.52 35.34 -0.15
CA ASN A 534 -31.35 34.59 -0.60
C ASN A 534 -30.10 35.17 0.08
N PRO A 535 -29.65 34.58 1.18
CA PRO A 535 -28.34 34.82 1.75
C PRO A 535 -27.34 33.83 1.15
N VAL A 536 -26.13 34.32 0.92
CA VAL A 536 -25.00 33.55 0.39
C VAL A 536 -24.59 32.53 1.44
N PHE A 537 -24.92 31.26 1.23
CA PHE A 537 -24.27 30.17 1.95
C PHE A 537 -22.79 30.20 1.53
N SER A 538 -21.89 30.51 2.46
CA SER A 538 -20.47 30.29 2.19
C SER A 538 -20.21 28.81 2.46
N PRO A 539 -19.82 28.00 1.46
CA PRO A 539 -19.37 26.63 1.69
C PRO A 539 -18.16 26.57 2.66
N CYS A 540 -17.61 27.73 3.04
CA CYS A 540 -16.47 27.90 3.93
C CYS A 540 -16.83 28.08 5.41
N SER A 541 -18.12 28.01 5.79
CA SER A 541 -18.52 28.02 7.21
C SER A 541 -19.06 26.66 7.65
N ASN A 542 -18.36 26.01 8.59
CA ASN A 542 -18.76 24.81 9.36
C ASN A 542 -18.63 23.42 8.71
N VAL A 543 -17.59 23.19 7.89
CA VAL A 543 -17.07 21.83 7.63
C VAL A 543 -15.74 21.64 8.38
N SER A 544 -15.22 20.41 8.48
CA SER A 544 -13.92 20.18 9.14
C SER A 544 -12.86 21.15 8.60
N PRO A 545 -11.88 21.59 9.41
CA PRO A 545 -10.88 22.56 8.95
C PRO A 545 -10.21 22.15 7.62
N TYR A 546 -9.97 20.84 7.42
CA TYR A 546 -9.44 20.28 6.18
C TYR A 546 -10.40 20.45 5.00
N ARG A 547 -11.68 20.08 5.18
CA ARG A 547 -12.70 20.28 4.14
C ARG A 547 -12.86 21.74 3.77
N THR A 548 -12.78 22.64 4.75
CA THR A 548 -12.89 24.09 4.49
C THR A 548 -11.72 24.53 3.62
N ALA A 549 -10.50 24.15 4.00
CA ALA A 549 -9.30 24.53 3.27
C ALA A 549 -9.26 23.92 1.85
N ILE A 550 -9.77 22.70 1.66
CA ILE A 550 -9.85 22.04 0.35
C ILE A 550 -10.96 22.66 -0.51
N LEU A 551 -12.22 22.63 -0.05
CA LEU A 551 -13.38 23.07 -0.84
C LEU A 551 -13.33 24.56 -1.19
N CYS A 552 -12.79 25.39 -0.29
CA CYS A 552 -12.68 26.83 -0.54
C CYS A 552 -11.33 27.24 -1.13
N GLY A 553 -10.31 26.42 -0.95
CA GLY A 553 -8.96 26.72 -1.41
C GLY A 553 -8.68 26.27 -2.83
N TYR A 554 -9.27 25.16 -3.28
CA TYR A 554 -8.91 24.50 -4.53
C TYR A 554 -9.72 25.08 -5.70
N THR A 555 -9.82 26.39 -5.85
CA THR A 555 -10.49 26.93 -7.05
C THR A 555 -9.62 26.75 -8.30
N PRO A 556 -10.18 26.69 -9.51
CA PRO A 556 -9.40 26.64 -10.75
C PRO A 556 -8.38 27.78 -10.87
N SER A 557 -8.71 28.97 -10.37
CA SER A 557 -7.79 30.11 -10.32
C SER A 557 -6.62 29.87 -9.34
N THR A 558 -6.88 29.29 -8.17
CA THR A 558 -5.83 28.92 -7.21
C THR A 558 -4.89 27.88 -7.81
N LEU A 559 -5.43 26.82 -8.41
CA LEU A 559 -4.61 25.77 -9.02
C LEU A 559 -3.77 26.30 -10.18
N ALA A 560 -4.30 27.23 -10.98
CA ALA A 560 -3.52 27.89 -12.03
C ALA A 560 -2.34 28.71 -11.48
N ILE A 561 -2.56 29.44 -10.37
CA ILE A 561 -1.50 30.20 -9.68
C ILE A 561 -0.43 29.24 -9.13
N ILE A 562 -0.85 28.19 -8.42
CA ILE A 562 0.06 27.18 -7.86
C ILE A 562 0.84 26.50 -8.98
N SER A 563 0.18 26.14 -10.08
CA SER A 563 0.84 25.52 -11.22
C SER A 563 1.97 26.41 -11.75
N LEU A 564 1.71 27.70 -11.91
CA LEU A 564 2.70 28.65 -12.41
C LEU A 564 3.85 28.84 -11.42
N GLU A 565 3.55 28.86 -10.12
CA GLU A 565 4.55 29.09 -9.08
C GLU A 565 5.44 27.86 -8.82
N VAL A 566 4.84 26.66 -8.78
CA VAL A 566 5.54 25.40 -8.47
C VAL A 566 6.25 24.85 -9.70
N TYR A 567 5.61 24.86 -10.87
CA TYR A 567 6.14 24.22 -12.08
C TYR A 567 6.55 25.21 -13.18
N GLY A 568 6.16 26.49 -13.10
CA GLY A 568 6.47 27.46 -14.15
C GLY A 568 5.85 27.08 -15.50
N ALA A 569 6.68 27.10 -16.54
CA ALA A 569 6.29 26.65 -17.88
C ALA A 569 6.38 25.12 -18.06
N TYR A 570 6.96 24.42 -17.09
CA TYR A 570 7.13 22.98 -17.13
C TYR A 570 5.86 22.28 -16.62
N LYS A 571 5.54 21.11 -17.16
CA LYS A 571 4.46 20.25 -16.68
C LYS A 571 5.00 18.85 -16.42
N PRO A 572 4.83 18.32 -15.19
CA PRO A 572 5.18 16.94 -14.90
C PRO A 572 4.53 15.97 -15.87
N THR A 573 5.26 14.91 -16.22
CA THR A 573 4.81 13.88 -17.16
C THR A 573 4.22 12.65 -16.46
N SER A 574 4.43 12.52 -15.15
CA SER A 574 3.90 11.43 -14.33
C SER A 574 3.59 11.89 -12.89
N SER A 575 2.79 11.11 -12.16
CA SER A 575 2.52 11.33 -10.73
C SER A 575 3.79 11.26 -9.88
N ALA A 576 4.71 10.34 -10.19
CA ALA A 576 6.00 10.20 -9.53
C ALA A 576 6.86 11.47 -9.71
N GLU A 577 6.89 12.02 -10.93
CA GLU A 577 7.57 13.30 -11.19
C GLU A 577 6.94 14.46 -10.42
N ALA A 578 5.61 14.55 -10.44
CA ALA A 578 4.88 15.60 -9.74
C ALA A 578 5.15 15.53 -8.23
N ALA A 579 5.06 14.34 -7.64
CA ALA A 579 5.37 14.08 -6.23
C ALA A 579 6.76 14.60 -5.84
N TRP A 580 7.79 14.22 -6.61
CA TRP A 580 9.16 14.65 -6.35
C TRP A 580 9.31 16.18 -6.46
N ARG A 581 8.85 16.77 -7.56
CA ARG A 581 9.01 18.22 -7.81
C ARG A 581 8.26 19.07 -6.81
N VAL A 582 7.06 18.65 -6.39
CA VAL A 582 6.30 19.39 -5.37
C VAL A 582 7.07 19.38 -4.05
N LEU A 583 7.53 18.22 -3.58
CA LEU A 583 8.30 18.16 -2.32
C LEU A 583 9.62 18.93 -2.40
N GLU A 584 10.32 18.85 -3.54
CA GLU A 584 11.53 19.62 -3.79
C GLU A 584 11.26 21.13 -3.68
N TRP A 585 10.20 21.61 -4.33
CA TRP A 585 9.82 23.01 -4.32
C TRP A 585 9.33 23.46 -2.94
N VAL A 586 8.46 22.68 -2.30
CA VAL A 586 7.89 22.95 -0.97
C VAL A 586 9.00 23.04 0.08
N GLY A 587 9.93 22.09 0.09
CA GLY A 587 11.03 22.05 1.05
C GLY A 587 12.00 23.22 0.93
N ARG A 588 12.10 23.85 -0.25
CA ARG A 588 12.93 25.06 -0.47
C ARG A 588 12.16 26.37 -0.26
N SER A 589 10.84 26.34 -0.41
CA SER A 589 10.01 27.54 -0.50
C SER A 589 9.30 27.90 0.79
N PHE A 590 9.04 26.93 1.67
CA PHE A 590 8.28 27.12 2.90
C PHE A 590 9.07 26.74 4.15
N THR A 591 8.75 27.43 5.26
CA THR A 591 9.30 27.13 6.59
C THR A 591 8.21 26.63 7.53
N TYR A 592 8.53 25.64 8.37
CA TYR A 592 7.56 25.15 9.36
C TYR A 592 7.30 26.16 10.48
N ASP A 593 6.03 26.38 10.80
CA ASP A 593 5.56 27.33 11.82
C ASP A 593 5.34 26.64 13.17
N THR A 594 6.41 26.54 13.96
CA THR A 594 6.36 25.91 15.29
C THR A 594 5.44 26.63 16.26
N SER A 595 5.37 27.96 16.17
CA SER A 595 4.51 28.77 17.04
C SER A 595 3.04 28.48 16.76
N LYS A 596 2.67 28.34 15.48
CA LYS A 596 1.33 27.90 15.09
C LYS A 596 1.06 26.48 15.59
N ALA A 597 2.01 25.55 15.46
CA ALA A 597 1.83 24.15 15.88
C ALA A 597 1.53 23.99 17.39
N GLU A 598 2.01 24.90 18.22
CA GLU A 598 1.74 24.90 19.67
C GLU A 598 0.34 25.43 20.05
N THR A 599 -0.39 26.03 19.10
CA THR A 599 -1.72 26.62 19.35
C THR A 599 -2.86 25.70 18.90
N VAL A 600 -3.77 25.36 19.82
CA VAL A 600 -4.97 24.52 19.55
C VAL A 600 -6.24 25.30 19.90
N PRO A 601 -7.30 25.27 19.05
CA PRO A 601 -7.35 24.71 17.70
C PRO A 601 -6.74 25.66 16.66
N THR A 602 -5.98 25.09 15.73
CA THR A 602 -5.30 25.88 14.69
C THR A 602 -6.08 25.90 13.40
N ARG A 603 -6.30 27.09 12.86
CA ARG A 603 -6.88 27.28 11.53
C ARG A 603 -5.92 26.73 10.46
N ILE A 604 -6.44 25.90 9.56
CA ILE A 604 -5.72 25.43 8.37
C ILE A 604 -5.76 26.53 7.31
N TYR A 605 -4.60 26.83 6.72
CA TYR A 605 -4.46 27.78 5.62
C TYR A 605 -4.99 27.16 4.33
N THR A 606 -5.69 27.98 3.55
CA THR A 606 -5.96 27.63 2.14
C THR A 606 -4.64 27.61 1.35
N PRO A 607 -4.57 26.93 0.19
CA PRO A 607 -3.35 26.91 -0.60
C PRO A 607 -2.81 28.29 -0.99
N LEU A 608 -3.68 29.28 -1.30
CA LEU A 608 -3.24 30.65 -1.57
C LEU A 608 -2.71 31.37 -0.32
N GLU A 609 -3.30 31.11 0.84
CA GLU A 609 -2.79 31.65 2.11
C GLU A 609 -1.41 31.08 2.41
N MET A 610 -1.23 29.76 2.29
CA MET A 610 0.07 29.09 2.46
C MET A 610 1.13 29.64 1.49
N LEU A 611 0.73 29.85 0.23
CA LEU A 611 1.61 30.46 -0.80
C LEU A 611 1.99 31.91 -0.47
N SER A 612 1.09 32.66 0.17
CA SER A 612 1.33 34.04 0.57
C SER A 612 2.16 34.16 1.84
N THR A 613 1.93 33.30 2.83
CA THR A 613 2.65 33.34 4.11
C THR A 613 4.04 32.71 4.00
N ARG A 614 4.21 31.72 3.12
CA ARG A 614 5.44 30.91 2.98
C ARG A 614 5.81 30.14 4.27
N HIS A 615 4.87 29.96 5.18
CA HIS A 615 5.03 29.15 6.39
C HIS A 615 3.70 28.55 6.84
N GLY A 616 3.77 27.39 7.51
CA GLY A 616 2.60 26.65 7.98
C GLY A 616 3.00 25.41 8.81
N ILE A 617 2.01 24.63 9.20
CA ILE A 617 2.16 23.35 9.93
C ILE A 617 1.77 22.17 9.05
N CYS A 618 1.96 20.93 9.52
CA CYS A 618 1.74 19.71 8.75
C CYS A 618 0.42 19.68 7.96
N SER A 619 -0.67 20.16 8.57
CA SER A 619 -1.99 20.26 7.91
C SER A 619 -2.04 21.27 6.77
N ASP A 620 -1.36 22.41 6.88
CA ASP A 620 -1.25 23.39 5.79
C ASP A 620 -0.40 22.84 4.64
N TYR A 621 0.70 22.16 4.97
CA TYR A 621 1.58 21.51 4.00
C TYR A 621 0.83 20.43 3.22
N ALA A 622 0.06 19.57 3.90
CA ALA A 622 -0.72 18.51 3.27
C ALA A 622 -1.75 19.08 2.27
N VAL A 623 -2.51 20.11 2.68
CA VAL A 623 -3.51 20.76 1.84
C VAL A 623 -2.85 21.50 0.66
N PHE A 624 -1.73 22.20 0.87
CA PHE A 624 -1.03 22.84 -0.25
C PHE A 624 -0.43 21.80 -1.22
N THR A 625 0.21 20.76 -0.70
CA THR A 625 0.89 19.73 -1.50
C THR A 625 -0.11 18.97 -2.38
N ALA A 626 -1.27 18.60 -1.84
CA ALA A 626 -2.32 17.98 -2.64
C ALA A 626 -2.87 18.92 -3.73
N ALA A 627 -3.04 20.22 -3.44
CA ALA A 627 -3.41 21.21 -4.48
C ALA A 627 -2.33 21.32 -5.57
N ALA A 628 -1.05 21.31 -5.19
CA ALA A 628 0.08 21.38 -6.12
C ALA A 628 0.19 20.15 -7.01
N LEU A 629 -0.12 18.94 -6.50
CA LEU A 629 -0.22 17.73 -7.31
C LEU A 629 -1.30 17.88 -8.40
N LEU A 630 -2.51 18.28 -8.01
CA LEU A 630 -3.62 18.49 -8.96
C LEU A 630 -3.27 19.57 -10.01
N ALA A 631 -2.63 20.67 -9.57
CA ALA A 631 -2.12 21.72 -10.45
C ALA A 631 -1.03 21.25 -11.42
N GLY A 632 -0.30 20.20 -11.03
CA GLY A 632 0.71 19.50 -11.84
C GLY A 632 0.10 18.57 -12.89
N GLY A 633 -1.22 18.36 -12.88
CA GLY A 633 -1.92 17.47 -13.80
C GLY A 633 -2.15 16.07 -13.27
N VAL A 634 -1.89 15.81 -11.99
CA VAL A 634 -2.26 14.56 -11.31
C VAL A 634 -3.78 14.49 -11.19
N GLU A 635 -4.38 13.37 -11.60
CA GLU A 635 -5.85 13.24 -11.63
C GLU A 635 -6.49 13.16 -10.24
N ARG A 636 -5.82 12.47 -9.31
CA ARG A 636 -6.27 12.24 -7.93
C ARG A 636 -5.14 12.53 -6.95
N ALA A 637 -5.42 13.34 -5.95
CA ALA A 637 -4.55 13.57 -4.81
C ALA A 637 -5.33 13.34 -3.51
N GLN A 638 -4.62 13.01 -2.44
CA GLN A 638 -5.21 12.72 -1.14
C GLN A 638 -4.62 13.62 -0.07
N VAL A 639 -5.44 14.01 0.91
CA VAL A 639 -4.97 14.54 2.19
C VAL A 639 -5.22 13.46 3.24
N VAL A 640 -4.15 12.96 3.85
CA VAL A 640 -4.19 11.87 4.83
C VAL A 640 -3.95 12.47 6.22
N VAL A 641 -4.96 12.39 7.08
CA VAL A 641 -4.91 12.87 8.46
C VAL A 641 -4.70 11.68 9.39
N MET A 642 -3.74 11.80 10.30
CA MET A 642 -3.30 10.76 11.21
C MET A 642 -3.56 11.19 12.66
N PRO A 643 -4.75 10.91 13.21
CA PRO A 643 -5.11 11.37 14.56
C PRO A 643 -4.16 10.86 15.64
N ALA A 644 -3.68 9.62 15.52
CA ALA A 644 -2.79 8.98 16.51
C ALA A 644 -1.44 9.71 16.70
N THR A 645 -0.98 10.42 15.66
CA THR A 645 0.25 11.21 15.68
C THR A 645 0.00 12.72 15.69
N ASN A 646 -1.26 13.16 15.60
CA ASN A 646 -1.64 14.55 15.36
C ASN A 646 -0.89 15.14 14.15
N HIS A 647 -0.86 14.39 13.05
CA HIS A 647 -0.08 14.71 11.85
C HIS A 647 -0.94 14.63 10.60
N ALA A 648 -0.51 15.25 9.51
CA ALA A 648 -1.16 15.16 8.22
C ALA A 648 -0.16 15.29 7.08
N VAL A 649 -0.40 14.54 6.01
CA VAL A 649 0.43 14.51 4.80
C VAL A 649 -0.44 14.51 3.55
N ALA A 650 0.13 14.87 2.40
CA ALA A 650 -0.52 14.55 1.13
C ALA A 650 -0.14 13.14 0.69
N ALA A 651 -0.96 12.51 -0.14
CA ALA A 651 -0.61 11.25 -0.79
C ALA A 651 -1.04 11.22 -2.26
N VAL A 652 -0.33 10.42 -3.04
CA VAL A 652 -0.60 10.22 -4.47
C VAL A 652 -0.24 8.79 -4.87
N GLU A 653 -1.06 8.19 -5.72
CA GLU A 653 -0.73 6.91 -6.34
C GLU A 653 0.09 7.16 -7.61
N ALA A 654 1.26 6.53 -7.69
CA ALA A 654 2.17 6.59 -8.82
C ALA A 654 2.53 5.17 -9.25
N GLU A 655 2.09 4.77 -10.45
CA GLU A 655 2.45 3.47 -11.04
C GLU A 655 2.08 2.26 -10.15
N GLY A 656 0.99 2.37 -9.37
CA GLY A 656 0.52 1.34 -8.43
C GLY A 656 1.15 1.40 -7.03
N THR A 657 2.10 2.32 -6.81
CA THR A 657 2.69 2.60 -5.49
C THR A 657 2.03 3.84 -4.88
N LEU A 658 1.51 3.71 -3.65
CA LEU A 658 1.04 4.87 -2.89
C LEU A 658 2.26 5.60 -2.29
N LEU A 659 2.39 6.89 -2.55
CA LEU A 659 3.46 7.72 -2.01
C LEU A 659 2.89 8.75 -1.03
N LEU A 660 3.40 8.76 0.20
CA LEU A 660 3.15 9.79 1.20
C LEU A 660 4.16 10.93 1.04
N LEU A 661 3.66 12.18 1.07
CA LEU A 661 4.43 13.39 0.83
C LEU A 661 4.46 14.25 2.09
N ASP A 662 5.49 14.05 2.91
CA ASP A 662 5.64 14.72 4.21
C ASP A 662 6.65 15.88 4.15
N GLN A 663 6.25 16.98 3.53
CA GLN A 663 6.91 18.31 3.55
C GLN A 663 8.28 18.41 2.86
N HIS A 664 9.10 17.36 2.93
CA HIS A 664 10.45 17.32 2.42
C HIS A 664 10.67 16.06 1.58
N LEU A 665 11.67 16.10 0.70
CA LEU A 665 12.12 14.92 -0.02
C LEU A 665 12.70 13.88 0.94
N PRO A 666 12.56 12.58 0.61
CA PRO A 666 11.87 12.01 -0.55
C PRO A 666 10.37 11.74 -0.30
N PRO A 667 9.56 11.46 -1.33
CA PRO A 667 8.30 10.72 -1.15
C PRO A 667 8.56 9.38 -0.46
N ILE A 668 7.64 8.93 0.41
CA ILE A 668 7.84 7.78 1.29
C ILE A 668 6.69 6.77 1.10
N GLU A 669 6.98 5.48 1.05
CA GLU A 669 5.94 4.46 1.02
C GLU A 669 5.26 4.29 2.40
N PRO A 670 4.01 3.82 2.49
CA PRO A 670 3.27 3.79 3.74
C PRO A 670 3.88 2.91 4.85
N GLY A 671 4.44 1.74 4.51
CA GLY A 671 5.08 0.84 5.46
C GLY A 671 6.35 1.46 6.05
N ASP A 672 7.24 1.96 5.21
CA ASP A 672 8.39 2.80 5.56
C ASP A 672 8.00 3.97 6.47
N TYR A 673 6.92 4.67 6.13
CA TYR A 673 6.46 5.82 6.89
C TYR A 673 6.01 5.42 8.29
N VAL A 674 5.24 4.33 8.41
CA VAL A 674 4.81 3.77 9.69
C VAL A 674 6.00 3.21 10.48
N GLU A 675 6.99 2.60 9.82
CA GLU A 675 8.20 2.08 10.44
C GLU A 675 9.06 3.19 11.05
N TYR A 676 9.42 4.16 10.23
CA TYR A 676 10.55 5.05 10.50
C TYR A 676 10.14 6.48 10.87
N VAL A 677 8.98 6.96 10.43
CA VAL A 677 8.54 8.36 10.65
C VAL A 677 7.47 8.45 11.73
N ALA A 678 6.46 7.58 11.68
CA ALA A 678 5.26 7.62 12.51
C ALA A 678 5.01 6.28 13.24
N PRO A 679 5.94 5.78 14.08
CA PRO A 679 5.85 4.46 14.71
C PRO A 679 4.60 4.24 15.58
N LYS A 680 3.96 5.32 16.08
CA LYS A 680 2.68 5.22 16.80
C LYS A 680 1.53 4.68 15.93
N LEU A 681 1.64 4.79 14.60
CA LEU A 681 0.68 4.20 13.67
C LEU A 681 0.77 2.67 13.62
N LYS A 682 1.87 2.04 14.08
CA LYS A 682 1.93 0.58 14.24
C LYS A 682 0.86 0.06 15.21
N GLU A 683 0.55 0.83 16.24
CA GLU A 683 -0.44 0.47 17.27
C GLU A 683 -1.87 0.85 16.84
N ASN A 684 -2.02 1.95 16.11
CA ASN A 684 -3.30 2.43 15.60
C ASN A 684 -3.16 3.00 14.18
N PRO A 685 -3.33 2.17 13.13
CA PRO A 685 -3.13 2.59 11.74
C PRO A 685 -4.32 3.36 11.18
N THR A 686 -5.26 3.80 12.02
CA THR A 686 -6.46 4.52 11.57
C THR A 686 -6.09 5.92 11.09
N VAL A 687 -6.48 6.22 9.86
CA VAL A 687 -6.28 7.52 9.19
C VAL A 687 -7.58 7.96 8.55
N THR A 688 -7.80 9.28 8.49
CA THR A 688 -8.88 9.88 7.71
C THR A 688 -8.31 10.33 6.37
N VAL A 689 -8.84 9.82 5.26
CA VAL A 689 -8.37 10.17 3.91
C VAL A 689 -9.40 11.08 3.25
N TYR A 690 -8.96 12.22 2.73
CA TYR A 690 -9.76 13.09 1.86
C TYR A 690 -9.31 12.91 0.41
N ASN A 691 -10.11 12.21 -0.41
CA ASN A 691 -9.84 12.05 -1.83
C ASN A 691 -10.31 13.30 -2.59
N VAL A 692 -9.40 13.88 -3.38
CA VAL A 692 -9.69 15.05 -4.22
C VAL A 692 -9.36 14.71 -5.67
N GLU A 693 -10.33 14.89 -6.55
CA GLU A 693 -10.21 14.60 -7.98
C GLU A 693 -10.64 15.79 -8.82
N MET A 694 -10.04 15.94 -10.00
CA MET A 694 -10.47 16.95 -10.97
C MET A 694 -11.65 16.43 -11.80
N GLN A 695 -12.86 16.96 -11.57
CA GLN A 695 -14.02 16.63 -12.42
C GLN A 695 -13.94 17.38 -13.76
N GLY A 696 -13.96 16.64 -14.87
CA GLY A 696 -13.85 17.20 -16.22
C GLY A 696 -12.42 17.30 -16.75
N GLY A 697 -11.47 16.59 -16.16
CA GLY A 697 -10.05 16.57 -16.56
C GLY A 697 -9.26 17.78 -16.05
N GLN A 698 -8.12 18.09 -16.67
CA GLN A 698 -7.18 19.14 -16.18
C GLN A 698 -7.76 20.58 -16.16
N THR A 699 -8.85 20.84 -16.87
CA THR A 699 -9.59 22.12 -16.84
C THR A 699 -10.75 22.13 -15.86
N GLY A 700 -10.89 21.05 -15.09
CA GLY A 700 -12.02 20.75 -14.22
C GLY A 700 -12.09 21.55 -12.92
N ILE A 701 -13.19 21.35 -12.20
CA ILE A 701 -13.34 21.80 -10.82
C ILE A 701 -12.87 20.64 -9.92
N PRO A 702 -11.97 20.86 -8.96
CA PRO A 702 -11.62 19.82 -8.01
C PRO A 702 -12.79 19.57 -7.06
N VAL A 703 -13.15 18.30 -6.93
CA VAL A 703 -14.25 17.84 -6.10
C VAL A 703 -13.69 16.87 -5.06
N VAL A 704 -14.13 17.03 -3.81
CA VAL A 704 -13.87 16.02 -2.78
C VAL A 704 -14.80 14.84 -3.08
N THR A 705 -14.25 13.74 -3.61
CA THR A 705 -15.04 12.59 -4.07
C THR A 705 -15.40 11.63 -2.95
N ALA A 706 -14.55 11.54 -1.92
CA ALA A 706 -14.82 10.73 -0.74
C ALA A 706 -14.00 11.21 0.46
N TRP A 707 -14.50 10.90 1.65
CA TRP A 707 -13.72 10.92 2.87
C TRP A 707 -14.18 9.76 3.75
N PHE A 708 -13.22 9.04 4.31
CA PHE A 708 -13.49 7.87 5.12
C PHE A 708 -12.33 7.63 6.06
N ASP A 709 -12.66 7.07 7.23
CA ASP A 709 -11.67 6.50 8.10
C ASP A 709 -11.31 5.11 7.58
N THR A 710 -10.01 4.87 7.41
CA THR A 710 -9.48 3.58 6.96
C THR A 710 -8.22 3.24 7.74
N ARG A 711 -7.76 2.00 7.61
CA ARG A 711 -6.41 1.64 8.03
C ARG A 711 -5.44 1.98 6.90
N LEU A 712 -4.39 2.73 7.23
CA LEU A 712 -3.26 2.93 6.34
C LEU A 712 -2.61 1.56 6.09
N SER A 713 -2.51 1.16 4.82
CA SER A 713 -1.74 -0.02 4.43
C SER A 713 -0.30 0.15 4.90
N THR A 714 0.32 -0.88 5.45
CA THR A 714 1.76 -0.90 5.76
C THR A 714 2.53 -1.75 4.76
N LEU A 715 1.93 -2.03 3.60
CA LEU A 715 2.56 -2.78 2.53
C LEU A 715 3.33 -1.83 1.63
N ASP A 716 4.63 -2.06 1.52
CA ASP A 716 5.50 -1.40 0.57
C ASP A 716 5.63 -2.25 -0.70
N THR A 717 5.72 -1.56 -1.83
CA THR A 717 6.08 -2.13 -3.12
C THR A 717 7.58 -2.43 -3.21
N TYR A 718 8.38 -1.86 -2.32
CA TYR A 718 9.82 -2.11 -2.18
C TYR A 718 10.22 -2.33 -0.70
N PRO A 719 10.00 -3.54 -0.16
CA PRO A 719 10.22 -3.85 1.27
C PRO A 719 11.70 -4.04 1.66
N GLU A 720 12.64 -3.94 0.71
CA GLU A 720 14.06 -4.07 1.00
C GLU A 720 14.64 -2.87 1.75
N ASP A 721 13.94 -1.74 1.78
CA ASP A 721 14.29 -0.49 2.48
C ASP A 721 15.77 -0.09 2.32
N ARG A 722 16.30 -0.33 1.11
CA ARG A 722 17.72 -0.12 0.80
C ARG A 722 17.91 0.46 -0.59
N LEU A 723 18.77 1.47 -0.66
CA LEU A 723 19.28 2.00 -1.92
C LEU A 723 20.17 0.95 -2.62
N PRO A 724 19.88 0.56 -3.87
CA PRO A 724 20.75 -0.36 -4.62
C PRO A 724 22.13 0.24 -4.91
N ASP A 725 23.17 -0.63 -4.92
CA ASP A 725 24.56 -0.25 -5.22
C ASP A 725 24.68 0.49 -6.56
N GLU A 726 23.90 0.07 -7.56
CA GLU A 726 23.94 0.68 -8.90
C GLU A 726 23.44 2.13 -8.87
N VAL A 727 22.38 2.42 -8.10
CA VAL A 727 21.81 3.78 -8.01
C VAL A 727 22.83 4.75 -7.40
N PHE A 728 23.54 4.32 -6.36
CA PHE A 728 24.60 5.13 -5.78
C PHE A 728 25.81 5.27 -6.71
N THR A 729 26.20 4.20 -7.41
CA THR A 729 27.28 4.23 -8.40
C THR A 729 26.99 5.23 -9.51
N ASP A 730 25.80 5.15 -10.09
CA ASP A 730 25.33 6.04 -11.16
C ASP A 730 25.33 7.50 -10.68
N ALA A 731 24.85 7.76 -9.46
CA ALA A 731 24.86 9.09 -8.87
C ALA A 731 26.28 9.64 -8.64
N ALA A 732 27.20 8.80 -8.18
CA ALA A 732 28.60 9.19 -7.97
C ALA A 732 29.33 9.50 -9.28
N GLU A 733 29.10 8.69 -10.32
CA GLU A 733 29.64 8.93 -11.67
C GLU A 733 29.09 10.22 -12.28
N ARG A 734 27.78 10.49 -12.12
CA ARG A 734 27.15 11.74 -12.55
C ARG A 734 27.70 12.94 -11.80
N ALA A 735 27.89 12.84 -10.49
CA ALA A 735 28.44 13.92 -9.67
C ALA A 735 29.87 14.25 -10.10
N ALA A 736 30.70 13.22 -10.33
CA ALA A 736 32.03 13.39 -10.90
C ALA A 736 31.97 14.10 -12.26
N ALA A 737 31.14 13.61 -13.20
CA ALA A 737 31.01 14.23 -14.52
C ALA A 737 30.59 15.70 -14.43
N ARG A 738 29.62 16.04 -13.55
CA ARG A 738 29.14 17.41 -13.32
C ARG A 738 30.24 18.36 -12.84
N LEU A 739 31.19 17.85 -12.07
CA LEU A 739 32.35 18.60 -11.57
C LEU A 739 33.54 18.64 -12.54
N GLY A 740 33.42 18.09 -13.75
CA GLY A 740 34.53 17.97 -14.70
C GLY A 740 35.59 16.96 -14.25
N MET A 741 35.14 15.92 -13.55
CA MET A 741 35.94 14.98 -12.77
C MET A 741 35.65 13.53 -13.24
N GLU A 742 36.56 12.58 -13.01
CA GLU A 742 36.37 11.14 -13.32
C GLU A 742 36.39 10.30 -12.04
N LEU A 743 35.45 9.35 -11.88
CA LEU A 743 35.48 8.47 -10.71
C LEU A 743 36.75 7.61 -10.73
N ASN A 744 37.51 7.60 -9.63
CA ASN A 744 38.72 6.78 -9.55
C ASN A 744 38.36 5.30 -9.77
N PRO A 745 39.00 4.58 -10.71
CA PRO A 745 38.70 3.16 -10.98
C PRO A 745 38.76 2.27 -9.74
N VAL A 746 39.58 2.66 -8.76
CA VAL A 746 39.72 2.00 -7.46
C VAL A 746 38.49 2.21 -6.58
N LEU A 747 37.93 3.40 -6.59
CA LEU A 747 36.71 3.70 -5.83
C LEU A 747 35.52 3.00 -6.47
N LYS A 748 35.50 2.94 -7.80
CA LYS A 748 34.51 2.18 -8.57
C LYS A 748 34.45 0.71 -8.12
N THR A 749 35.58 0.02 -7.97
CA THR A 749 35.57 -1.38 -7.49
C THR A 749 35.13 -1.53 -6.03
N VAL A 750 35.36 -0.53 -5.18
CA VAL A 750 34.87 -0.55 -3.78
C VAL A 750 33.35 -0.36 -3.74
N ILE A 751 32.80 0.51 -4.58
CA ILE A 751 31.37 0.78 -4.70
C ILE A 751 30.64 -0.41 -5.33
N GLU A 752 31.14 -0.92 -6.47
CA GLU A 752 30.57 -2.09 -7.19
C GLU A 752 30.53 -3.37 -6.34
N GLN A 753 31.38 -3.46 -5.31
CA GLN A 753 31.41 -4.60 -4.40
C GLN A 753 30.54 -4.39 -3.15
N GLY A 754 29.88 -3.24 -2.98
CA GLY A 754 29.05 -2.93 -1.82
C GLY A 754 29.83 -2.84 -0.50
N LEU A 755 31.15 -2.60 -0.55
CA LEU A 755 32.04 -2.72 0.61
C LEU A 755 32.27 -1.40 1.36
N ALA A 756 31.94 -0.26 0.75
CA ALA A 756 31.97 1.02 1.45
C ALA A 756 31.12 2.10 0.77
N TYR A 757 29.85 2.14 1.13
CA TYR A 757 29.15 3.40 1.20
C TYR A 757 28.03 3.29 2.25
N HIS A 758 27.96 4.27 3.15
CA HIS A 758 26.80 4.51 3.97
C HIS A 758 26.44 5.96 3.71
N VAL A 759 25.51 6.20 2.79
CA VAL A 759 24.91 7.53 2.64
C VAL A 759 23.88 7.67 3.75
N LYS A 760 24.34 8.08 4.92
CA LYS A 760 23.43 8.46 6.00
C LYS A 760 23.14 9.96 5.85
N ILE A 761 22.36 10.28 4.82
CA ILE A 761 21.54 11.49 4.86
C ILE A 761 20.53 11.20 5.95
N VAL A 762 20.67 11.85 7.11
CA VAL A 762 19.67 11.67 8.16
C VAL A 762 18.46 12.49 7.75
N TYR A 763 17.28 11.88 7.75
CA TYR A 763 16.05 12.67 7.70
C TYR A 763 16.05 13.56 8.95
N GLY A 764 16.41 14.83 8.78
CA GLY A 764 16.68 15.74 9.87
C GLY A 764 15.44 15.91 10.74
N LEU A 765 15.69 16.25 12.00
CA LEU A 765 14.73 16.48 13.09
C LEU A 765 13.91 17.77 12.82
N TRP A 766 13.21 17.86 11.69
CA TRP A 766 12.50 19.07 11.26
C TRP A 766 11.02 18.94 11.62
N LEU A 767 10.78 19.20 12.92
CA LEU A 767 9.56 19.81 13.48
C LEU A 767 8.24 19.03 13.39
N GLY A 768 8.07 18.07 14.31
CA GLY A 768 6.74 17.60 14.76
C GLY A 768 6.74 16.15 15.25
N THR A 769 7.42 15.26 14.54
CA THR A 769 7.60 13.86 14.90
C THR A 769 9.01 13.66 15.43
N VAL A 770 9.15 13.65 16.76
CA VAL A 770 10.42 13.31 17.41
C VAL A 770 10.66 11.81 17.20
N THR A 771 11.22 11.43 16.06
CA THR A 771 11.82 10.10 15.95
C THR A 771 13.07 10.15 16.81
N SER A 772 13.11 9.33 17.87
CA SER A 772 14.23 9.31 18.82
C SER A 772 15.51 8.74 18.23
N LYS A 773 15.47 8.26 16.98
CA LYS A 773 16.58 7.63 16.27
C LYS A 773 16.76 8.26 14.88
N PRO A 774 17.98 8.71 14.53
CA PRO A 774 18.27 9.20 13.19
C PRO A 774 18.16 8.05 12.17
N VAL A 775 17.19 8.14 11.26
CA VAL A 775 16.95 7.18 10.19
C VAL A 775 17.69 7.63 8.91
N PRO A 776 18.43 6.75 8.21
CA PRO A 776 19.00 7.07 6.91
C PRO A 776 17.89 7.27 5.88
N VAL A 777 17.92 8.36 5.12
CA VAL A 777 16.93 8.66 4.07
C VAL A 777 16.85 7.56 3.01
N THR A 778 17.95 6.81 2.82
CA THR A 778 18.05 5.73 1.85
C THR A 778 17.12 4.57 2.14
N VAL A 779 16.54 4.48 3.35
CA VAL A 779 15.51 3.49 3.64
C VAL A 779 14.22 3.78 2.88
N TYR A 780 13.93 5.07 2.60
CA TYR A 780 12.76 5.51 1.83
C TYR A 780 12.95 5.36 0.31
N TYR A 781 13.94 4.59 -0.13
CA TYR A 781 14.16 4.39 -1.56
C TYR A 781 13.03 3.54 -2.14
N THR A 782 12.46 3.99 -3.25
CA THR A 782 11.50 3.22 -4.04
C THR A 782 11.90 3.22 -5.52
N PRO A 783 11.89 2.07 -6.23
CA PRO A 783 12.33 1.96 -7.61
C PRO A 783 11.62 2.88 -8.60
N ILE A 784 10.34 3.19 -8.37
CA ILE A 784 9.57 4.10 -9.24
C ILE A 784 10.14 5.53 -9.24
N LEU A 785 10.97 5.88 -8.25
CA LEU A 785 11.65 7.17 -8.13
C LEU A 785 13.16 7.09 -8.42
N ARG A 786 13.66 5.98 -9.00
CA ARG A 786 15.09 5.75 -9.20
C ARG A 786 15.83 6.94 -9.82
N SER A 787 15.35 7.47 -10.94
CA SER A 787 16.04 8.57 -11.64
C SER A 787 16.12 9.85 -10.81
N TYR A 788 15.11 10.11 -9.97
CA TYR A 788 15.09 11.25 -9.07
C TYR A 788 16.03 11.05 -7.88
N TRP A 789 16.09 9.83 -7.35
CA TRP A 789 17.07 9.43 -6.36
C TRP A 789 18.51 9.59 -6.86
N GLU A 790 18.79 9.16 -8.09
CA GLU A 790 20.10 9.34 -8.72
C GLU A 790 20.49 10.82 -8.77
N GLU A 791 19.59 11.69 -9.26
CA GLU A 791 19.86 13.14 -9.36
C GLU A 791 19.96 13.83 -7.99
N TYR A 792 19.15 13.41 -7.03
CA TYR A 792 19.18 13.93 -5.67
C TYR A 792 20.49 13.63 -4.98
N ILE A 793 20.93 12.37 -5.03
CA ILE A 793 22.23 11.96 -4.50
C ILE A 793 23.34 12.66 -5.29
N THR A 794 23.24 12.73 -6.62
CA THR A 794 24.20 13.44 -7.48
C THR A 794 24.40 14.89 -7.03
N SER A 795 23.29 15.62 -6.82
CA SER A 795 23.31 17.02 -6.41
C SER A 795 23.90 17.18 -5.01
N ILE A 796 23.51 16.34 -4.06
CA ILE A 796 24.10 16.33 -2.71
C ILE A 796 25.62 16.12 -2.81
N LEU A 797 26.06 15.09 -3.54
CA LEU A 797 27.48 14.80 -3.70
C LEU A 797 28.25 15.96 -4.34
N ALA A 798 27.70 16.55 -5.41
CA ALA A 798 28.33 17.66 -6.12
C ALA A 798 28.46 18.91 -5.24
N GLU A 799 27.36 19.35 -4.62
CA GLU A 799 27.35 20.52 -3.72
C GLU A 799 28.31 20.34 -2.54
N THR A 800 28.34 19.12 -2.00
CA THR A 800 29.22 18.75 -0.90
C THR A 800 30.69 18.89 -1.29
N VAL A 801 31.07 18.45 -2.50
CA VAL A 801 32.45 18.61 -3.01
C VAL A 801 32.78 20.07 -3.29
N GLU A 802 31.88 20.82 -3.92
CA GLU A 802 32.06 22.25 -4.23
C GLU A 802 32.26 23.09 -2.97
N GLN A 803 31.47 22.84 -1.91
CA GLN A 803 31.57 23.57 -0.64
C GLN A 803 32.80 23.17 0.19
N GLY A 804 33.15 21.88 0.18
CA GLY A 804 34.26 21.36 1.00
C GLY A 804 35.64 21.58 0.39
N TYR A 805 35.75 21.62 -0.95
CA TYR A 805 37.04 21.54 -1.66
C TYR A 805 37.13 22.43 -2.91
N PRO A 806 36.97 23.76 -2.76
CA PRO A 806 37.00 24.68 -3.91
C PRO A 806 38.32 24.60 -4.71
N GLU A 807 39.45 24.36 -4.05
CA GLU A 807 40.76 24.23 -4.71
C GLU A 807 40.89 23.00 -5.61
N ALA A 808 40.12 21.93 -5.35
CA ALA A 808 40.11 20.73 -6.19
C ALA A 808 39.35 20.95 -7.50
N VAL A 809 38.36 21.85 -7.51
CA VAL A 809 37.54 22.19 -8.68
C VAL A 809 38.31 23.11 -9.65
N GLU A 810 39.15 24.01 -9.13
CA GLU A 810 39.92 24.96 -9.96
C GLU A 810 41.13 24.32 -10.69
N GLY A 811 41.57 23.12 -10.28
CA GLY A 811 42.86 22.54 -10.69
C GLY A 811 42.92 21.78 -12.03
N GLN A 812 41.80 21.49 -12.71
CA GLN A 812 41.72 20.72 -13.99
C GLN A 812 42.63 19.46 -14.09
N GLY A 813 42.93 18.81 -12.96
CA GLY A 813 43.74 17.59 -12.90
C GLY A 813 42.90 16.44 -12.38
N SER A 814 42.96 15.29 -13.08
CA SER A 814 42.22 14.06 -12.79
C SER A 814 41.96 13.85 -11.29
N MET A 815 40.73 13.48 -10.95
CA MET A 815 40.30 13.07 -9.61
C MET A 815 41.22 12.04 -8.95
N ALA A 816 42.24 12.54 -8.28
CA ALA A 816 42.83 11.89 -7.14
C ALA A 816 42.09 12.29 -5.84
N ALA A 817 40.96 13.02 -5.92
CA ALA A 817 40.38 13.72 -4.77
C ALA A 817 39.00 13.23 -4.29
N LEU A 818 38.36 12.25 -4.93
CA LEU A 818 37.21 11.55 -4.33
C LEU A 818 37.69 10.20 -3.82
N HIS A 819 38.33 10.21 -2.65
CA HIS A 819 38.63 9.01 -1.89
C HIS A 819 37.57 8.88 -0.79
N LYS A 820 36.46 8.22 -1.13
CA LYS A 820 35.44 7.67 -0.22
C LYS A 820 34.43 8.67 0.41
N ILE A 821 33.16 8.31 0.28
CA ILE A 821 32.01 8.87 1.04
C ILE A 821 31.68 7.85 2.14
N VAL A 822 32.00 8.14 3.40
CA VAL A 822 31.53 7.31 4.54
C VAL A 822 31.06 8.21 5.68
N VAL A 823 29.82 7.97 6.12
CA VAL A 823 29.14 8.70 7.19
C VAL A 823 29.30 7.99 8.54
N VAL A 824 29.71 8.73 9.58
CA VAL A 824 29.65 8.28 10.99
C VAL A 824 29.12 9.45 11.84
N GLY A 825 28.03 9.22 12.57
CA GLY A 825 27.39 10.23 13.42
C GLY A 825 27.81 10.09 14.90
N ASP A 826 28.14 11.20 15.54
CA ASP A 826 28.49 11.33 16.95
C ASP A 826 27.29 11.80 17.81
N GLY A 827 26.10 11.27 17.52
CA GLY A 827 24.95 11.37 18.41
C GLY A 827 24.24 12.73 18.49
N SER A 828 24.74 13.78 17.83
CA SER A 828 23.97 15.01 17.58
C SER A 828 23.60 15.07 16.11
N GLY A 829 22.30 15.02 15.81
CA GLY A 829 21.76 15.12 14.45
C GLY A 829 22.34 16.30 13.67
N ASP A 830 22.44 16.07 12.37
CA ASP A 830 23.00 16.92 11.31
C ASP A 830 24.54 17.01 11.28
N ALA A 831 25.17 16.14 10.49
CA ALA A 831 26.50 16.43 9.95
C ALA A 831 26.78 15.71 8.62
N PHE A 832 27.05 16.51 7.58
CA PHE A 832 27.83 16.10 6.41
C PHE A 832 29.31 16.32 6.73
N TYR A 833 30.13 15.27 6.68
CA TYR A 833 31.58 15.44 6.70
C TYR A 833 32.17 14.95 5.39
N VAL A 834 32.51 15.92 4.55
CA VAL A 834 33.32 15.73 3.35
C VAL A 834 34.76 15.61 3.83
N TYR A 835 35.35 14.43 3.69
CA TYR A 835 36.80 14.31 3.69
C TYR A 835 37.23 13.93 2.29
N ALA A 836 37.47 14.91 1.43
CA ALA A 836 38.61 14.76 0.54
C ALA A 836 39.80 14.77 1.47
N VAL A 837 40.24 13.59 1.91
CA VAL A 837 41.63 13.49 2.32
C VAL A 837 42.36 13.85 1.04
N PRO A 838 43.10 14.96 0.98
CA PRO A 838 44.08 15.13 -0.05
C PRO A 838 45.15 14.10 0.33
N LEU A 839 44.91 12.81 0.05
CA LEU A 839 46.02 11.91 -0.19
C LEU A 839 46.54 12.28 -1.57
N VAL A 840 47.05 13.51 -1.67
CA VAL A 840 47.87 13.95 -2.78
C VAL A 840 49.01 12.95 -2.82
N GLY A 841 48.93 12.03 -3.78
CA GLY A 841 49.88 10.92 -3.92
C GLY A 841 49.46 9.57 -3.33
N LEU A 842 48.18 9.29 -3.01
CA LEU A 842 47.78 7.88 -2.79
C LEU A 842 48.02 7.10 -4.08
N ARG A 843 49.01 6.21 -4.08
CA ARG A 843 49.28 5.30 -5.17
C ARG A 843 49.34 3.89 -4.63
N ILE A 844 48.41 3.06 -5.10
CA ILE A 844 48.37 1.63 -4.81
C ILE A 844 48.65 0.89 -6.12
N ASP A 845 49.87 0.36 -6.24
CA ASP A 845 50.22 -0.51 -7.37
C ASP A 845 50.07 -1.96 -6.92
N TYR A 846 49.18 -2.69 -7.58
CA TYR A 846 49.00 -4.13 -7.41
C TYR A 846 49.57 -4.87 -8.62
N SER A 847 50.38 -5.90 -8.37
CA SER A 847 50.83 -6.82 -9.42
C SER A 847 50.99 -8.23 -8.87
N VAL A 848 50.79 -9.22 -9.74
CA VAL A 848 51.06 -10.63 -9.42
C VAL A 848 52.34 -11.05 -10.11
N LYS A 849 53.30 -11.57 -9.34
CA LYS A 849 54.58 -12.10 -9.85
C LYS A 849 54.88 -13.44 -9.18
N ASP A 850 55.10 -14.47 -9.99
CA ASP A 850 55.46 -15.82 -9.54
C ASP A 850 54.51 -16.40 -8.47
N GLY A 851 53.20 -16.14 -8.61
CA GLY A 851 52.18 -16.59 -7.66
C GLY A 851 52.10 -15.79 -6.35
N LYS A 852 52.87 -14.71 -6.23
CA LYS A 852 52.82 -13.76 -5.12
C LYS A 852 52.16 -12.45 -5.56
N ALA A 853 51.34 -11.89 -4.68
CA ALA A 853 50.83 -10.54 -4.83
C ALA A 853 51.85 -9.56 -4.27
N VAL A 854 52.12 -8.48 -5.02
CA VAL A 854 52.97 -7.36 -4.62
C VAL A 854 52.11 -6.11 -4.60
N LEU A 855 51.96 -5.51 -3.42
CA LEU A 855 51.21 -4.30 -3.18
C LEU A 855 52.16 -3.17 -2.76
N GLN A 856 52.19 -2.08 -3.52
CA GLN A 856 52.92 -0.87 -3.13
C GLN A 856 51.93 0.21 -2.75
N VAL A 857 51.97 0.70 -1.51
CA VAL A 857 51.04 1.69 -0.96
C VAL A 857 51.80 2.96 -0.59
N LYS A 858 51.51 4.09 -1.22
CA LYS A 858 52.11 5.40 -0.90
C LYS A 858 51.01 6.41 -0.65
N PRO A 859 51.05 7.31 0.36
CA PRO A 859 52.00 7.37 1.48
C PRO A 859 51.79 6.23 2.50
N SER A 860 52.74 6.06 3.44
CA SER A 860 52.66 5.04 4.49
C SER A 860 51.66 5.40 5.59
N GLY A 861 50.97 4.40 6.14
CA GLY A 861 50.11 4.53 7.33
C GLY A 861 49.98 3.18 8.05
N ASP A 862 49.01 3.08 8.97
CA ASP A 862 48.64 1.80 9.58
C ASP A 862 47.84 0.97 8.55
N ILE A 863 48.48 -0.02 7.94
CA ILE A 863 47.89 -0.79 6.83
C ILE A 863 47.32 -2.12 7.35
N SER A 864 46.09 -2.44 6.95
CA SER A 864 45.49 -3.77 7.13
C SER A 864 45.01 -4.33 5.80
N LEU A 865 45.19 -5.64 5.58
CA LEU A 865 44.76 -6.33 4.37
C LEU A 865 43.76 -7.42 4.74
N LEU A 866 42.52 -7.29 4.26
CA LEU A 866 41.42 -8.20 4.57
C LEU A 866 40.79 -8.73 3.29
N VAL A 867 40.40 -10.00 3.26
CA VAL A 867 39.70 -10.62 2.14
C VAL A 867 38.24 -10.82 2.55
N TYR A 868 37.33 -10.22 1.78
CA TYR A 868 35.88 -10.35 1.98
C TYR A 868 35.29 -11.35 0.99
N ASP A 869 34.38 -12.19 1.45
CA ASP A 869 33.55 -13.03 0.58
C ASP A 869 32.51 -12.16 -0.13
N ALA A 870 32.44 -12.25 -1.46
CA ALA A 870 31.65 -11.33 -2.27
C ALA A 870 30.13 -11.52 -2.09
N GLU A 871 29.69 -12.72 -1.70
CA GLU A 871 28.27 -13.03 -1.45
C GLU A 871 27.85 -12.61 -0.04
N THR A 872 28.63 -13.02 0.97
CA THR A 872 28.27 -12.79 2.38
C THR A 872 28.68 -11.43 2.91
N LYS A 873 29.59 -10.72 2.21
CA LYS A 873 30.21 -9.45 2.63
C LYS A 873 30.91 -9.52 4.00
N GLN A 874 31.28 -10.72 4.45
CA GLN A 874 32.03 -10.94 5.70
C GLN A 874 33.53 -11.16 5.42
N PRO A 875 34.42 -10.78 6.35
CA PRO A 875 35.85 -11.05 6.22
C PRO A 875 36.12 -12.55 6.32
N ALA A 876 36.64 -13.15 5.24
CA ALA A 876 36.96 -14.56 5.12
C ALA A 876 38.40 -14.88 5.52
N ALA A 877 39.34 -13.97 5.26
CA ALA A 877 40.75 -14.12 5.63
C ALA A 877 41.46 -12.76 5.72
N GLY A 878 42.71 -12.73 6.15
CA GLY A 878 43.55 -11.53 6.12
C GLY A 878 45.03 -11.79 5.84
N VAL A 879 45.75 -10.73 5.50
CA VAL A 879 47.21 -10.74 5.35
C VAL A 879 47.80 -9.81 6.41
N VAL A 880 48.67 -10.35 7.25
CA VAL A 880 49.26 -9.61 8.38
C VAL A 880 50.77 -9.43 8.19
N ARG A 881 51.34 -8.46 8.91
CA ARG A 881 52.80 -8.32 9.01
C ARG A 881 53.39 -9.56 9.71
N PRO A 882 54.61 -10.00 9.35
CA PRO A 882 55.30 -11.07 10.09
C PRO A 882 55.28 -10.87 11.60
N GLY A 883 54.86 -11.89 12.35
CA GLY A 883 54.73 -11.86 13.81
C GLY A 883 53.45 -11.22 14.35
N TYR A 884 52.49 -10.87 13.48
CA TYR A 884 51.17 -10.39 13.87
C TYR A 884 50.10 -11.45 13.57
N MET A 885 48.90 -11.28 14.13
CA MET A 885 47.77 -12.19 13.88
C MET A 885 46.43 -11.46 13.92
N TYR A 886 45.47 -11.94 13.14
CA TYR A 886 44.05 -11.65 13.37
C TYR A 886 43.49 -12.67 14.37
N THR A 887 42.65 -12.22 15.31
CA THR A 887 42.11 -13.07 16.38
C THR A 887 40.83 -13.80 16.00
N THR A 888 40.11 -13.29 15.02
CA THR A 888 38.74 -13.74 14.69
C THR A 888 38.60 -14.31 13.28
N ILE A 889 39.61 -14.17 12.43
CA ILE A 889 39.58 -14.65 11.04
C ILE A 889 40.88 -15.39 10.70
N PRO A 890 40.85 -16.37 9.79
CA PRO A 890 42.05 -16.97 9.21
C PRO A 890 42.98 -15.91 8.62
N TYR A 891 44.29 -16.16 8.67
CA TYR A 891 45.27 -15.22 8.12
C TYR A 891 46.52 -15.91 7.62
N ILE A 892 47.26 -15.20 6.77
CA ILE A 892 48.64 -15.54 6.39
C ILE A 892 49.57 -14.38 6.75
N GLU A 893 50.83 -14.69 7.07
CA GLU A 893 51.86 -13.67 7.19
C GLU A 893 52.35 -13.25 5.80
N ALA A 894 52.58 -11.96 5.61
CA ALA A 894 53.23 -11.46 4.40
C ALA A 894 54.69 -11.92 4.35
N ASP A 895 55.17 -12.32 3.18
CA ASP A 895 56.58 -12.62 2.93
C ASP A 895 57.48 -11.39 3.16
N GLU A 896 56.97 -10.21 2.79
CA GLU A 896 57.63 -8.93 3.00
C GLU A 896 56.59 -7.88 3.40
N TRP A 897 56.91 -7.06 4.41
CA TRP A 897 56.11 -5.90 4.79
C TRP A 897 57.02 -4.74 5.20
N THR A 898 57.55 -4.04 4.21
CA THR A 898 58.55 -2.98 4.41
C THR A 898 57.89 -1.60 4.25
N CYS A 899 57.83 -0.82 5.33
CA CYS A 899 57.28 0.54 5.32
C CYS A 899 58.36 1.60 5.51
N THR A 900 58.32 2.64 4.68
CA THR A 900 59.16 3.84 4.74
C THR A 900 58.25 5.07 4.72
N PRO A 901 58.74 6.29 5.04
CA PRO A 901 57.95 7.51 4.86
C PRO A 901 57.44 7.72 3.43
N ALA A 902 58.10 7.11 2.43
CA ALA A 902 57.69 7.17 1.02
C ALA A 902 56.60 6.16 0.65
N GLY A 903 56.24 5.23 1.55
CA GLY A 903 55.25 4.18 1.33
C GLY A 903 55.65 2.80 1.85
N CYS A 904 54.74 1.84 1.72
CA CYS A 904 54.91 0.45 2.09
C CYS A 904 54.94 -0.48 0.88
N THR A 905 55.77 -1.52 0.93
CA THR A 905 55.73 -2.66 0.00
C THR A 905 55.33 -3.90 0.77
N ILE A 906 54.28 -4.57 0.31
CA ILE A 906 53.72 -5.77 0.93
C ILE A 906 53.70 -6.89 -0.10
N VAL A 907 54.34 -8.02 0.21
CA VAL A 907 54.41 -9.19 -0.66
C VAL A 907 53.84 -10.39 0.08
N PHE A 908 52.94 -11.15 -0.54
CA PHE A 908 52.35 -12.34 0.08
C PHE A 908 51.96 -13.41 -0.95
N SER A 909 51.88 -14.65 -0.49
CA SER A 909 51.54 -15.83 -1.31
C SER A 909 50.03 -15.93 -1.57
N LEU A 910 49.62 -15.87 -2.84
CA LEU A 910 48.21 -16.08 -3.20
C LEU A 910 47.78 -17.54 -3.00
N LYS A 911 48.72 -18.48 -3.16
CA LYS A 911 48.46 -19.91 -2.95
C LYS A 911 48.17 -20.22 -1.48
N GLU A 912 48.91 -19.61 -0.55
CA GLU A 912 48.67 -19.78 0.88
C GLU A 912 47.36 -19.10 1.28
N LEU A 913 47.11 -17.89 0.78
CA LEU A 913 45.85 -17.20 1.00
C LEU A 913 44.64 -18.04 0.55
N ALA A 914 44.72 -18.65 -0.65
CA ALA A 914 43.65 -19.47 -1.21
C ALA A 914 43.35 -20.74 -0.38
N GLN A 915 44.30 -21.26 0.41
CA GLN A 915 44.04 -22.41 1.29
C GLN A 915 43.05 -22.09 2.42
N HIS A 916 42.85 -20.81 2.71
CA HIS A 916 41.91 -20.31 3.70
C HIS A 916 40.57 -19.87 3.09
N LEU A 917 40.42 -19.98 1.77
CA LEU A 917 39.22 -19.55 1.03
C LEU A 917 38.49 -20.78 0.46
N GLN A 918 37.17 -20.66 0.27
CA GLN A 918 36.37 -21.74 -0.29
C GLN A 918 36.48 -21.74 -1.83
N PRO A 919 36.89 -22.85 -2.46
CA PRO A 919 37.08 -22.92 -3.91
C PRO A 919 35.82 -22.55 -4.70
N GLY A 920 35.98 -21.87 -5.83
CA GLY A 920 34.88 -21.52 -6.73
C GLY A 920 34.03 -20.33 -6.27
N ARG A 921 34.38 -19.67 -5.16
CA ARG A 921 33.74 -18.42 -4.73
C ARG A 921 34.51 -17.18 -5.21
N SER A 922 33.80 -16.07 -5.26
CA SER A 922 34.39 -14.76 -5.53
C SER A 922 34.72 -14.05 -4.22
N TYR A 923 35.89 -13.43 -4.18
CA TYR A 923 36.41 -12.72 -3.02
C TYR A 923 36.87 -11.31 -3.40
N THR A 924 37.03 -10.44 -2.42
CA THR A 924 37.61 -9.11 -2.61
C THR A 924 38.70 -8.86 -1.59
N LEU A 925 39.95 -8.69 -2.04
CA LEU A 925 41.03 -8.20 -1.21
C LEU A 925 40.90 -6.70 -1.01
N THR A 926 40.86 -6.28 0.24
CA THR A 926 40.69 -4.90 0.65
C THR A 926 41.95 -4.38 1.35
N VAL A 927 42.32 -3.14 1.04
CA VAL A 927 43.42 -2.42 1.69
C VAL A 927 42.83 -1.35 2.58
N TRP A 928 43.18 -1.38 3.85
CA TRP A 928 42.77 -0.40 4.85
C TRP A 928 44.00 0.41 5.26
N ILE A 929 43.88 1.74 5.32
CA ILE A 929 44.93 2.63 5.84
C ILE A 929 44.33 3.46 6.98
N ASN A 930 44.95 3.43 8.16
CA ASN A 930 44.48 4.12 9.36
C ASN A 930 43.01 3.82 9.69
N LYS A 931 42.62 2.54 9.56
CA LYS A 931 41.23 2.05 9.72
C LYS A 931 40.23 2.50 8.65
N HIS A 932 40.71 3.03 7.52
CA HIS A 932 39.86 3.39 6.39
C HIS A 932 40.11 2.45 5.22
N LEU A 933 39.07 1.74 4.73
CA LEU A 933 39.11 1.05 3.44
C LEU A 933 39.45 2.04 2.32
N VAL A 934 40.55 1.81 1.59
CA VAL A 934 41.06 2.68 0.52
C VAL A 934 41.21 1.97 -0.84
N TYR A 935 41.15 0.64 -0.88
CA TYR A 935 41.36 -0.13 -2.12
C TYR A 935 40.62 -1.48 -2.05
N ALA A 936 40.08 -1.94 -3.17
CA ALA A 936 39.47 -3.26 -3.30
C ALA A 936 39.89 -3.93 -4.62
N ILE A 937 40.25 -5.21 -4.56
CA ILE A 937 40.71 -6.02 -5.69
C ILE A 937 39.87 -7.29 -5.74
N PRO A 938 39.15 -7.57 -6.83
CA PRO A 938 38.46 -8.84 -6.99
C PRO A 938 39.48 -9.97 -7.08
N LEU A 939 39.20 -11.05 -6.35
CA LEU A 939 39.94 -12.31 -6.35
C LEU A 939 38.97 -13.43 -6.75
N GLN A 940 39.43 -14.38 -7.57
CA GLN A 940 38.75 -15.65 -7.82
C GLN A 940 39.58 -16.76 -7.20
N SER A 941 38.98 -17.58 -6.33
CA SER A 941 39.69 -18.68 -5.64
C SER A 941 39.61 -20.00 -6.39
#